data_AF-A0A2D6M8H0-F1
#
_entry.id   AF-A0A2D6M8H0-F1
#
_cell.length_a   1.000
_cell.length_b   1.000
_cell.length_c   1.000
_cell.angle_alpha   90.00
_cell.angle_beta   90.00
_cell.angle_gamma   90.00
#
_symmetry.space_group_name_H-M   'P 1'
#
loop_
_entity.id
_entity.type
_entity.pdbx_description
1 polymer ?
#
loop_
_entity_poly.entity_id
_entity_poly.type
_entity_poly.pdbx_seq_one_letter_code
_entity_poly.pdbx_strand_id
1 'polypeptide(L)'
;MPISPSTTTVPIEVYTAGTAPVTSTTAVRATDPSQAKIIHLIDHNLISGSDHAFRTEVGGYFTIASGEDPTFVNFNPTDTQSKWIYSAISFSSEDDIEIPAGSTTDTIVPSYKYVVAVDGDPTVVDGDKFWRALWTGGAVNGISYGSFWTPGVYDDYYTQLAMPYPALEKQILINPEEVENYIQISPEYNVYLPNFQTYASTQLPERLLPNIYLINWAKNYAESSDDLLANVYEYLSLGEVAVEPWTNFDSTDNLHEYLDEMIPRYVPSSDSQTYMDAAQQNIFFNHHATEKYYEETLLSASTFPYSCKVSLETDPISHWGKNIQENEFGSRFLRMLKEIFLEQTPTEIAPSTISFMKHSSYLSASVDNLRNETIKETEDVQYKSVDMFDLLLYSYGSIKNKYPDFMIIDAKNNETLSTYDTKGVYRYINTAATLSVMDKGLKYLNEEGGFQPLDAASLLNAQTIPLPRETYKVPPKPKHNETLAYRIEKKATQNIRGFNTEAPIQNFWFFNSDQLNNLDFLDTQIKYNKDYTYNVYAYILIEGTKYQFSDLQLSRIIGQPLQPTSTATYSTPLPAISPAVSIARIGEQYCIEYYDPATDETVNDLLEHTVYTSGSLLISTRATEAQRIAKTRISALAGEASMPPYFANFVTTIEPSIRVIEVPVFSKTLKVLDNPPNRLNVLPNYIDDNSQTLSFEVHYEDFFAMPHPNSVDVPDVERQEAYLHAYDWLPSTEVSLPTVSLQNAVQVYRIDKKPTSFRDFENALIRTHNLNIPGLDGAYTSKQFYDRVEANKKYYYLFRVTNELGVPGYVDEVLEAELISDGGYKYAVFDSFFKADLEVKHFNDISRPVKKLMQVTPALQQSMLIDTTADYSETAQSQLENIEVGTAAELIWGRTFKLRLTSKKTGKKIDLNLTYNLNRDLSSE
;
A
#
# COMPACT_ATOMS: atom_id res chain seq x y z
N MET A 1 29.38 8.81 -66.59
CA MET A 1 29.04 10.25 -66.52
C MET A 1 28.99 10.62 -65.05
N PRO A 2 29.73 11.65 -64.60
CA PRO A 2 29.80 12.03 -63.19
C PRO A 2 28.60 12.91 -62.83
N ILE A 3 28.00 12.70 -61.66
CA ILE A 3 27.00 13.61 -61.08
C ILE A 3 27.44 13.94 -59.65
N SER A 4 27.56 15.25 -59.40
CA SER A 4 28.01 15.92 -58.19
C SER A 4 27.31 15.50 -56.89
N PRO A 5 27.96 15.68 -55.74
CA PRO A 5 27.31 15.66 -54.43
C PRO A 5 26.54 16.96 -54.19
N SER A 6 25.26 16.85 -53.82
CA SER A 6 24.45 17.95 -53.31
C SER A 6 24.73 18.14 -51.82
N THR A 7 25.34 19.27 -51.48
CA THR A 7 25.38 19.82 -50.12
C THR A 7 23.98 20.25 -49.69
N THR A 8 23.45 19.62 -48.65
CA THR A 8 22.31 20.15 -47.89
C THR A 8 22.81 20.46 -46.49
N THR A 9 23.15 21.72 -46.28
CA THR A 9 23.38 22.35 -44.98
C THR A 9 22.10 22.29 -44.16
N VAL A 10 22.11 21.54 -43.07
CA VAL A 10 21.10 21.62 -42.00
C VAL A 10 21.37 22.91 -41.21
N PRO A 11 20.39 23.77 -40.95
CA PRO A 11 20.60 24.99 -40.16
C PRO A 11 20.91 24.62 -38.71
N ILE A 12 21.99 25.19 -38.17
CA ILE A 12 22.25 25.26 -36.74
C ILE A 12 21.33 26.37 -36.21
N GLU A 13 20.21 26.00 -35.59
CA GLU A 13 19.44 26.92 -34.76
C GLU A 13 20.19 27.13 -33.44
N VAL A 14 20.74 28.33 -33.30
CA VAL A 14 21.25 28.87 -32.04
C VAL A 14 20.03 29.18 -31.18
N TYR A 15 19.67 28.28 -30.27
CA TYR A 15 18.68 28.55 -29.23
C TYR A 15 19.27 29.55 -28.24
N THR A 16 18.68 30.74 -28.27
CA THR A 16 18.89 31.79 -27.26
C THR A 16 18.26 31.33 -25.95
N ALA A 17 18.94 31.60 -24.83
CA ALA A 17 18.48 31.30 -23.48
C ALA A 17 17.13 31.98 -23.20
N GLY A 18 16.04 31.25 -23.46
CA GLY A 18 14.70 31.57 -23.02
C GLY A 18 14.47 30.91 -21.68
N THR A 19 14.07 31.70 -20.69
CA THR A 19 13.51 31.23 -19.42
C THR A 19 12.40 30.22 -19.68
N ALA A 20 12.71 28.93 -19.51
CA ALA A 20 11.71 27.89 -19.52
C ALA A 20 10.83 28.05 -18.27
N PRO A 21 9.49 27.99 -18.39
CA PRO A 21 8.65 27.80 -17.23
C PRO A 21 8.95 26.39 -16.69
N VAL A 22 9.48 26.33 -15.48
CA VAL A 22 9.53 25.09 -14.69
C VAL A 22 8.09 24.71 -14.38
N THR A 23 7.46 23.95 -15.27
CA THR A 23 6.32 23.11 -14.94
C THR A 23 6.84 21.69 -14.88
N SER A 24 7.57 21.38 -13.80
CA SER A 24 7.53 20.01 -13.29
C SER A 24 6.12 19.80 -12.76
N THR A 25 5.23 19.28 -13.62
CA THR A 25 4.03 18.62 -13.14
C THR A 25 4.50 17.40 -12.37
N THR A 26 4.81 17.61 -11.09
CA THR A 26 4.79 16.55 -10.09
C THR A 26 3.43 15.91 -10.25
N ALA A 27 3.36 14.60 -10.48
CA ALA A 27 2.11 13.87 -10.41
C ALA A 27 1.63 14.00 -8.95
N VAL A 28 0.83 15.04 -8.66
CA VAL A 28 0.25 15.25 -7.34
C VAL A 28 -0.86 14.23 -7.20
N ARG A 29 -0.53 13.06 -6.63
CA ARG A 29 -1.56 12.14 -6.11
C ARG A 29 -2.18 12.74 -4.85
N ALA A 30 -3.36 12.25 -4.49
CA ALA A 30 -4.14 12.66 -3.33
C ALA A 30 -3.25 12.98 -2.13
N THR A 31 -3.41 14.19 -1.60
CA THR A 31 -2.85 14.59 -0.29
C THR A 31 -3.89 14.47 0.82
N ASP A 32 -5.06 13.94 0.47
CA ASP A 32 -6.24 13.87 1.31
C ASP A 32 -6.54 12.42 1.69
N PRO A 33 -6.56 12.08 2.99
CA PRO A 33 -6.97 10.78 3.51
C PRO A 33 -8.35 10.28 3.03
N SER A 34 -9.24 11.17 2.57
CA SER A 34 -10.54 10.79 1.98
C SER A 34 -10.42 10.13 0.61
N GLN A 35 -9.34 10.37 -0.14
CA GLN A 35 -9.14 9.85 -1.49
C GLN A 35 -8.20 8.62 -1.54
N ALA A 36 -7.25 8.52 -0.61
CA ALA A 36 -6.27 7.43 -0.51
C ALA A 36 -5.69 7.31 0.91
N LYS A 37 -5.01 6.19 1.22
CA LYS A 37 -4.21 6.09 2.45
C LYS A 37 -2.89 6.83 2.24
N ILE A 38 -2.66 7.92 2.96
CA ILE A 38 -1.45 8.74 2.81
C ILE A 38 -0.33 8.17 3.66
N ILE A 39 0.83 7.93 3.05
CA ILE A 39 2.00 7.37 3.73
C ILE A 39 3.19 8.30 3.57
N HIS A 40 3.78 8.71 4.70
CA HIS A 40 5.09 9.34 4.74
C HIS A 40 6.15 8.29 5.08
N LEU A 41 7.13 8.13 4.20
CA LEU A 41 8.33 7.35 4.46
C LEU A 41 9.46 8.30 4.84
N ILE A 42 9.92 8.20 6.08
CA ILE A 42 10.96 9.07 6.64
C ILE A 42 12.18 8.21 6.96
N ASP A 43 13.32 8.53 6.34
CA ASP A 43 14.58 7.85 6.65
C ASP A 43 14.98 8.10 8.12
N HIS A 44 15.48 7.08 8.80
CA HIS A 44 15.84 7.16 10.22
C HIS A 44 16.88 8.24 10.53
N ASN A 45 17.72 8.62 9.57
CA ASN A 45 18.67 9.72 9.74
C ASN A 45 17.99 11.08 9.90
N LEU A 46 16.75 11.24 9.42
CA LEU A 46 15.96 12.47 9.51
C LEU A 46 15.09 12.57 10.77
N ILE A 47 15.24 11.66 11.73
CA ILE A 47 14.41 11.64 12.93
C ILE A 47 15.17 12.26 14.10
N SER A 48 14.46 12.95 14.98
CA SER A 48 15.04 13.48 16.22
C SER A 48 15.70 12.37 17.03
N GLY A 49 16.98 12.57 17.40
CA GLY A 49 17.74 11.59 18.17
C GLY A 49 18.38 10.47 17.34
N SER A 50 18.43 10.62 16.01
CA SER A 50 19.19 9.73 15.13
C SER A 50 20.69 9.80 15.40
N ASP A 51 21.44 8.82 14.87
CA ASP A 51 22.91 8.79 14.93
C ASP A 51 23.58 9.95 14.16
N HIS A 52 22.80 10.71 13.39
CA HIS A 52 23.24 11.94 12.75
C HIS A 52 23.24 13.11 13.75
N ALA A 53 24.23 13.11 14.65
CA ALA A 53 24.29 14.03 15.79
C ALA A 53 24.26 15.52 15.42
N PHE A 54 24.97 15.95 14.37
CA PHE A 54 24.98 17.37 13.96
C PHE A 54 23.57 17.88 13.59
N ARG A 55 22.84 17.15 12.75
CA ARG A 55 21.43 17.43 12.37
C ARG A 55 20.52 17.47 13.61
N THR A 56 20.65 16.49 14.51
CA THR A 56 19.88 16.50 15.76
C THR A 56 20.14 17.75 16.62
N GLU A 57 21.37 18.29 16.58
CA GLU A 57 21.75 19.49 17.32
C GLU A 57 21.25 20.79 16.67
N VAL A 58 21.40 20.95 15.35
CA VAL A 58 21.12 22.24 14.68
C VAL A 58 19.70 22.36 14.12
N GLY A 59 19.00 21.24 13.95
CA GLY A 59 17.71 21.15 13.27
C GLY A 59 17.79 20.40 11.93
N GLY A 60 16.66 20.31 11.25
CA GLY A 60 16.49 19.54 10.02
C GLY A 60 16.01 18.12 10.28
N TYR A 61 15.11 17.89 11.23
CA TYR A 61 14.63 16.55 11.54
C TYR A 61 13.13 16.55 11.86
N PHE A 62 12.51 15.39 11.74
CA PHE A 62 11.14 15.15 12.17
C PHE A 62 11.11 14.81 13.66
N THR A 63 10.20 15.44 14.38
CA THR A 63 9.73 14.98 15.69
C THR A 63 8.39 14.31 15.53
N ILE A 64 8.22 13.17 16.20
CA ILE A 64 7.11 12.26 15.95
C ILE A 64 6.49 11.89 17.28
N ALA A 65 5.21 12.20 17.42
CA ALA A 65 4.40 11.91 18.59
C ALA A 65 3.31 10.92 18.20
N SER A 66 2.97 10.02 19.12
CA SER A 66 1.94 9.00 18.88
C SER A 66 0.58 9.66 18.63
N GLY A 67 -0.07 9.33 17.51
CA GLY A 67 -1.37 9.85 17.13
C GLY A 67 -1.36 11.27 16.52
N GLU A 68 -0.18 11.86 16.30
CA GLU A 68 -0.01 13.18 15.68
C GLU A 68 0.73 13.07 14.34
N ASP A 69 0.58 14.08 13.48
CA ASP A 69 1.35 14.16 12.23
C ASP A 69 2.83 14.47 12.55
N PRO A 70 3.78 13.93 11.77
CA PRO A 70 5.19 14.28 11.89
C PRO A 70 5.41 15.78 11.75
N THR A 71 6.09 16.39 12.71
CA THR A 71 6.42 17.83 12.66
C THR A 71 7.89 18.00 12.33
N PHE A 72 8.19 18.82 11.33
CA PHE A 72 9.57 19.06 10.92
C PHE A 72 10.17 20.27 11.65
N VAL A 73 11.30 20.07 12.31
CA VAL A 73 12.09 21.13 12.94
C VAL A 73 13.08 21.65 11.92
N ASN A 74 12.88 22.89 11.45
CA ASN A 74 13.76 23.51 10.47
C ASN A 74 15.16 23.82 11.01
N PHE A 75 16.15 23.66 10.15
CA PHE A 75 17.49 24.21 10.34
C PHE A 75 17.55 25.66 9.85
N ASN A 76 18.03 26.57 10.69
CA ASN A 76 18.30 27.95 10.31
C ASN A 76 19.81 28.26 10.45
N PRO A 77 20.51 28.57 9.34
CA PRO A 77 21.96 28.82 9.34
C PRO A 77 22.45 29.95 10.25
N THR A 78 21.59 30.91 10.61
CA THR A 78 21.98 32.15 11.33
C THR A 78 21.37 32.30 12.71
N ASP A 79 20.48 31.38 13.08
CA ASP A 79 19.74 31.34 14.34
C ASP A 79 19.38 29.87 14.59
N THR A 80 20.41 29.06 14.89
CA THR A 80 20.25 27.61 14.99
C THR A 80 19.41 27.23 16.22
N GLN A 81 18.81 26.04 16.23
CA GLN A 81 18.10 25.53 17.42
C GLN A 81 19.05 25.18 18.57
N SER A 82 20.33 25.01 18.27
CA SER A 82 21.36 24.71 19.26
C SER A 82 21.58 25.91 20.15
N LYS A 83 21.62 25.68 21.46
CA LYS A 83 22.11 26.70 22.40
C LYS A 83 23.62 26.92 22.30
N TRP A 84 24.37 25.99 21.71
CA TRP A 84 25.83 26.03 21.65
C TRP A 84 26.37 26.60 20.34
N ILE A 85 25.56 26.56 19.28
CA ILE A 85 25.94 27.00 17.94
C ILE A 85 25.15 28.27 17.60
N TYR A 86 25.87 29.34 17.31
CA TYR A 86 25.26 30.59 16.87
C TYR A 86 24.86 30.52 15.39
N SER A 87 25.75 30.03 14.53
CA SER A 87 25.50 29.93 13.09
C SER A 87 26.25 28.78 12.45
N ALA A 88 25.71 28.20 11.39
CA ALA A 88 26.34 27.18 10.56
C ALA A 88 26.08 27.51 9.09
N ILE A 89 27.11 27.99 8.37
CA ILE A 89 27.00 28.55 7.03
C ILE A 89 27.88 27.76 6.07
N SER A 90 27.37 27.45 4.88
CA SER A 90 28.12 26.73 3.84
C SER A 90 28.73 27.66 2.80
N PHE A 91 29.88 27.24 2.27
CA PHE A 91 30.64 27.92 1.20
C PHE A 91 31.06 26.92 0.11
N SER A 92 30.97 27.31 -1.16
CA SER A 92 31.21 26.42 -2.31
C SER A 92 32.41 26.86 -3.15
N SER A 93 32.77 26.08 -4.16
CA SER A 93 33.87 26.41 -5.09
C SER A 93 33.64 27.69 -5.90
N GLU A 94 32.40 28.16 -6.01
CA GLU A 94 32.09 29.47 -6.64
C GLU A 94 32.55 30.66 -5.77
N ASP A 95 32.88 30.43 -4.50
CA ASP A 95 33.39 31.44 -3.56
C ASP A 95 34.94 31.55 -3.56
N ASP A 96 35.61 31.19 -4.67
CA ASP A 96 37.08 31.13 -4.81
C ASP A 96 37.77 30.21 -3.77
N ILE A 97 37.16 29.07 -3.43
CA ILE A 97 37.67 28.10 -2.44
C ILE A 97 38.41 26.95 -3.12
N GLU A 98 39.67 26.69 -2.74
CA GLU A 98 40.35 25.43 -3.01
C GLU A 98 39.74 24.32 -2.15
N ILE A 99 38.69 23.68 -2.66
CA ILE A 99 38.15 22.45 -2.05
C ILE A 99 39.23 21.38 -2.23
N PRO A 100 39.66 20.66 -1.15
CA PRO A 100 40.65 19.60 -1.25
C PRO A 100 40.33 18.68 -2.42
N ALA A 101 41.30 18.53 -3.33
CA ALA A 101 41.14 17.88 -4.62
C ALA A 101 40.37 16.56 -4.48
N GLY A 102 39.12 16.56 -4.92
CA GLY A 102 38.26 15.40 -4.92
C GLY A 102 36.99 15.61 -5.72
N SER A 103 37.00 16.54 -6.68
CA SER A 103 36.24 16.33 -7.91
C SER A 103 36.95 15.19 -8.62
N THR A 104 36.49 13.97 -8.37
CA THR A 104 36.89 12.84 -9.19
C THR A 104 36.24 13.06 -10.54
N THR A 105 37.03 13.51 -11.52
CA THR A 105 36.66 13.49 -12.94
C THR A 105 36.39 12.07 -13.48
N ASP A 106 36.39 11.06 -12.60
CA ASP A 106 36.18 9.62 -12.86
C ASP A 106 34.90 9.04 -12.22
N THR A 107 34.00 9.86 -11.67
CA THR A 107 32.70 9.37 -11.14
C THR A 107 31.56 9.61 -12.13
N ILE A 108 30.80 8.54 -12.43
CA ILE A 108 29.66 8.55 -13.36
C ILE A 108 28.50 9.40 -12.81
N VAL A 109 28.31 9.38 -11.48
CA VAL A 109 27.27 10.12 -10.76
C VAL A 109 27.81 11.49 -10.32
N PRO A 110 27.05 12.60 -10.46
CA PRO A 110 27.50 13.92 -10.02
C PRO A 110 27.69 13.97 -8.50
N SER A 111 28.80 14.57 -8.07
CA SER A 111 29.08 14.85 -6.66
C SER A 111 29.41 16.32 -6.46
N TYR A 112 28.81 16.93 -5.44
CA TYR A 112 29.11 18.29 -5.02
C TYR A 112 29.81 18.29 -3.66
N LYS A 113 30.62 19.33 -3.44
CA LYS A 113 31.29 19.57 -2.18
C LYS A 113 31.16 21.02 -1.76
N TYR A 114 30.97 21.25 -0.47
CA TYR A 114 31.01 22.57 0.14
C TYR A 114 31.58 22.47 1.55
N VAL A 115 32.14 23.57 2.06
CA VAL A 115 32.64 23.65 3.43
C VAL A 115 31.55 24.27 4.29
N VAL A 116 31.22 23.62 5.41
CA VAL A 116 30.34 24.18 6.44
C VAL A 116 31.21 24.80 7.51
N ALA A 117 31.02 26.08 7.78
CA ALA A 117 31.63 26.82 8.86
C ALA A 117 30.63 27.05 9.99
N VAL A 118 30.98 26.59 11.18
CA VAL A 118 30.14 26.65 12.38
C VAL A 118 30.77 27.58 13.39
N ASP A 119 29.98 28.52 13.90
CA ASP A 119 30.36 29.47 14.95
C ASP A 119 29.68 29.08 16.26
N GLY A 120 30.47 28.84 17.30
CA GLY A 120 29.98 28.58 18.64
C GLY A 120 29.45 29.83 19.31
N ASP A 121 28.39 29.71 20.12
CA ASP A 121 27.88 30.82 20.92
C ASP A 121 28.83 31.07 22.11
N PRO A 122 29.57 32.19 22.12
CA PRO A 122 30.59 32.43 23.13
C PRO A 122 29.99 32.89 24.47
N THR A 123 28.66 33.05 24.57
CA THR A 123 27.97 33.30 25.85
C THR A 123 27.83 32.03 26.69
N VAL A 124 27.92 30.85 26.04
CA VAL A 124 27.78 29.54 26.71
C VAL A 124 28.96 28.61 26.45
N VAL A 125 29.71 28.79 25.36
CA VAL A 125 30.92 28.03 25.07
C VAL A 125 32.09 28.64 25.85
N ASP A 126 32.65 27.88 26.80
CA ASP A 126 33.72 28.34 27.70
C ASP A 126 35.03 27.56 27.49
N GLY A 127 35.83 28.03 26.53
CA GLY A 127 37.20 27.56 26.29
C GLY A 127 37.34 26.43 25.27
N ASP A 128 38.55 26.32 24.70
CA ASP A 128 38.87 25.38 23.62
C ASP A 128 38.62 23.91 24.00
N LYS A 129 38.84 23.55 25.27
CA LYS A 129 38.56 22.19 25.77
C LYS A 129 37.07 21.86 25.76
N PHE A 130 36.23 22.86 26.07
CA PHE A 130 34.79 22.71 26.04
C PHE A 130 34.29 22.61 24.60
N TRP A 131 34.76 23.49 23.72
CA TRP A 131 34.46 23.43 22.29
C TRP A 131 34.84 22.08 21.68
N ARG A 132 36.05 21.57 21.97
CA ARG A 132 36.47 20.23 21.53
C ARG A 132 35.54 19.14 22.05
N ALA A 133 35.16 19.18 23.32
CA ALA A 133 34.29 18.15 23.91
C ALA A 133 32.89 18.11 23.28
N LEU A 134 32.35 19.24 22.81
CA LEU A 134 31.09 19.27 22.06
C LEU A 134 31.22 18.59 20.69
N TRP A 135 32.36 18.74 20.01
CA TRP A 135 32.58 18.18 18.68
C TRP A 135 33.09 16.75 18.66
N THR A 136 33.85 16.31 19.65
CA THR A 136 34.43 14.95 19.68
C THR A 136 33.83 14.05 20.76
N GLY A 137 32.90 14.60 21.56
CA GLY A 137 32.50 14.00 22.83
C GLY A 137 33.60 14.12 23.90
N GLY A 138 33.21 13.96 25.16
CA GLY A 138 34.14 13.93 26.29
C GLY A 138 33.58 14.55 27.56
N ALA A 139 34.40 14.59 28.62
CA ALA A 139 34.02 15.17 29.91
C ALA A 139 34.76 16.48 30.19
N VAL A 140 34.00 17.51 30.56
CA VAL A 140 34.54 18.82 30.98
C VAL A 140 33.97 19.14 32.35
N ASN A 141 34.86 19.43 33.31
CA ASN A 141 34.49 19.68 34.71
C ASN A 141 33.61 18.58 35.33
N GLY A 142 33.79 17.32 34.91
CA GLY A 142 33.04 16.17 35.40
C GLY A 142 31.67 15.96 34.74
N ILE A 143 31.25 16.82 33.82
CA ILE A 143 30.02 16.66 33.01
C ILE A 143 30.39 16.06 31.66
N SER A 144 29.71 14.99 31.26
CA SER A 144 29.90 14.34 29.96
C SER A 144 29.02 14.99 28.90
N TYR A 145 29.59 15.23 27.73
CA TYR A 145 28.90 15.77 26.55
C TYR A 145 28.95 14.76 25.40
N GLY A 146 27.85 14.70 24.65
CA GLY A 146 27.79 13.96 23.39
C GLY A 146 28.59 14.68 22.30
N SER A 147 28.89 13.96 21.22
CA SER A 147 29.61 14.49 20.06
C SER A 147 28.64 15.04 19.03
N PHE A 148 28.86 16.25 18.52
CA PHE A 148 28.18 16.74 17.30
C PHE A 148 28.70 16.04 16.04
N TRP A 149 29.94 15.55 16.09
CA TRP A 149 30.56 14.85 14.98
C TRP A 149 30.37 13.35 15.12
N THR A 150 29.67 12.77 14.15
CA THR A 150 29.63 11.33 13.94
C THR A 150 30.12 11.08 12.51
N PRO A 151 31.27 10.42 12.29
CA PRO A 151 31.69 10.08 10.94
C PRO A 151 30.76 9.00 10.38
N GLY A 152 30.24 9.23 9.18
CA GLY A 152 29.29 8.33 8.55
C GLY A 152 28.83 8.82 7.18
N VAL A 153 28.22 7.91 6.45
CA VAL A 153 27.46 8.21 5.23
C VAL A 153 25.99 8.17 5.62
N TYR A 154 25.28 9.22 5.25
CA TYR A 154 23.89 9.44 5.61
C TYR A 154 23.04 9.53 4.35
N ASP A 155 21.81 9.06 4.48
CA ASP A 155 20.83 9.10 3.43
C ASP A 155 19.66 10.02 3.83
N ASP A 156 19.02 10.59 2.80
CA ASP A 156 17.80 11.38 2.91
C ASP A 156 16.82 10.96 1.82
N TYR A 157 15.85 10.14 2.25
CA TYR A 157 14.78 9.57 1.42
C TYR A 157 13.37 9.97 1.91
N TYR A 158 13.19 11.15 2.49
CA TYR A 158 11.84 11.58 2.90
C TYR A 158 10.90 11.65 1.68
N THR A 159 9.89 10.79 1.59
CA THR A 159 8.93 10.81 0.48
C THR A 159 7.51 10.52 0.95
N GLN A 160 6.53 10.79 0.07
CA GLN A 160 5.12 10.56 0.34
C GLN A 160 4.53 9.67 -0.76
N LEU A 161 3.79 8.64 -0.34
CA LEU A 161 3.09 7.69 -1.20
C LEU A 161 1.58 7.74 -0.91
N ALA A 162 0.77 7.39 -1.91
CA ALA A 162 -0.66 7.16 -1.73
C ALA A 162 -0.94 5.68 -1.95
N MET A 163 -1.42 5.00 -0.92
CA MET A 163 -1.76 3.57 -0.97
C MET A 163 -3.27 3.38 -1.15
N PRO A 164 -3.68 2.32 -1.88
CA PRO A 164 -5.09 2.04 -2.13
C PRO A 164 -5.82 1.62 -0.86
N TYR A 165 -7.11 1.97 -0.76
CA TYR A 165 -8.02 1.31 0.17
C TYR A 165 -8.41 -0.08 -0.36
N PRO A 166 -8.47 -1.12 0.49
CA PRO A 166 -9.17 -2.35 0.15
C PRO A 166 -10.65 -2.07 -0.17
N ALA A 167 -11.22 -2.75 -1.17
CA ALA A 167 -12.59 -2.53 -1.61
C ALA A 167 -13.64 -2.63 -0.48
N LEU A 168 -13.46 -3.56 0.47
CA LEU A 168 -14.34 -3.68 1.63
C LEU A 168 -14.25 -2.46 2.57
N GLU A 169 -13.04 -1.96 2.82
CA GLU A 169 -12.85 -0.76 3.66
C GLU A 169 -13.45 0.48 2.98
N LYS A 170 -13.30 0.60 1.65
CA LYS A 170 -13.94 1.67 0.88
C LYS A 170 -15.45 1.65 1.08
N GLN A 171 -16.10 0.48 0.98
CA GLN A 171 -17.57 0.35 1.07
C GLN A 171 -18.17 0.80 2.40
N ILE A 172 -17.42 0.74 3.50
CA ILE A 172 -17.93 1.10 4.83
C ILE A 172 -17.73 2.58 5.19
N LEU A 173 -16.99 3.34 4.39
CA LEU A 173 -16.83 4.79 4.58
C LEU A 173 -18.13 5.53 4.25
N ILE A 174 -18.34 6.69 4.87
CA ILE A 174 -19.56 7.51 4.65
C ILE A 174 -19.69 7.98 3.18
N ASN A 175 -18.57 8.36 2.56
CA ASN A 175 -18.51 8.85 1.18
C ASN A 175 -17.58 7.96 0.35
N PRO A 176 -17.98 6.71 0.04
CA PRO A 176 -17.11 5.76 -0.66
C PRO A 176 -16.70 6.26 -2.05
N GLU A 177 -17.53 7.08 -2.69
CA GLU A 177 -17.28 7.65 -4.03
C GLU A 177 -16.13 8.69 -4.05
N GLU A 178 -15.73 9.24 -2.91
CA GLU A 178 -14.57 10.15 -2.82
C GLU A 178 -13.25 9.39 -2.85
N VAL A 179 -13.27 8.08 -2.59
CA VAL A 179 -12.07 7.23 -2.66
C VAL A 179 -11.76 6.92 -4.11
N GLU A 180 -10.78 7.65 -4.64
CA GLU A 180 -10.20 7.43 -5.96
C GLU A 180 -9.34 6.16 -5.93
N ASN A 181 -8.34 6.08 -5.04
CA ASN A 181 -7.36 4.99 -5.03
C ASN A 181 -7.85 3.77 -4.22
N TYR A 182 -8.21 2.69 -4.90
CA TYR A 182 -8.59 1.42 -4.25
C TYR A 182 -8.04 0.18 -4.97
N ILE A 183 -8.05 -0.94 -4.25
CA ILE A 183 -7.64 -2.25 -4.75
C ILE A 183 -8.71 -3.29 -4.43
N GLN A 184 -8.99 -4.15 -5.40
CA GLN A 184 -9.91 -5.27 -5.26
C GLN A 184 -9.26 -6.55 -5.80
N ILE A 185 -9.42 -7.64 -5.06
CA ILE A 185 -9.08 -8.99 -5.55
C ILE A 185 -10.32 -9.85 -5.35
N SER A 186 -10.95 -10.26 -6.44
CA SER A 186 -12.25 -10.95 -6.41
C SER A 186 -12.33 -12.09 -7.43
N PRO A 187 -12.98 -13.21 -7.08
CA PRO A 187 -13.19 -14.30 -8.02
C PRO A 187 -14.34 -14.03 -8.98
N GLU A 188 -14.32 -14.70 -10.13
CA GLU A 188 -15.45 -14.82 -11.04
C GLU A 188 -15.67 -16.30 -11.37
N TYR A 189 -16.91 -16.77 -11.24
CA TYR A 189 -17.34 -18.11 -11.63
C TYR A 189 -18.44 -17.97 -12.69
N ASN A 190 -18.07 -18.16 -13.96
CA ASN A 190 -18.84 -17.70 -15.11
C ASN A 190 -19.60 -18.83 -15.82
N VAL A 191 -18.97 -19.99 -15.97
CA VAL A 191 -19.58 -21.17 -16.60
C VAL A 191 -19.08 -22.45 -15.95
N TYR A 192 -19.98 -23.43 -15.77
CA TYR A 192 -19.61 -24.74 -15.27
C TYR A 192 -19.25 -25.66 -16.44
N LEU A 193 -17.94 -25.92 -16.59
CA LEU A 193 -17.39 -26.89 -17.55
C LEU A 193 -16.89 -28.13 -16.76
N PRO A 194 -17.70 -29.20 -16.66
CA PRO A 194 -17.45 -30.29 -15.72
C PRO A 194 -16.19 -31.11 -16.05
N ASN A 195 -15.88 -31.33 -17.33
CA ASN A 195 -14.70 -32.09 -17.73
C ASN A 195 -13.43 -31.25 -17.50
N PHE A 196 -13.47 -29.97 -17.83
CA PHE A 196 -12.37 -29.04 -17.54
C PHE A 196 -12.12 -28.91 -16.05
N GLN A 197 -13.16 -28.71 -15.24
CA GLN A 197 -13.00 -28.56 -13.79
C GLN A 197 -12.49 -29.86 -13.14
N THR A 198 -12.94 -31.02 -13.63
CA THR A 198 -12.40 -32.33 -13.22
C THR A 198 -10.92 -32.44 -13.60
N TYR A 199 -10.56 -32.09 -14.84
CA TYR A 199 -9.17 -32.07 -15.30
C TYR A 199 -8.29 -31.14 -14.46
N ALA A 200 -8.73 -29.92 -14.19
CA ALA A 200 -8.01 -28.93 -13.39
C ALA A 200 -7.82 -29.39 -11.93
N SER A 201 -8.77 -30.15 -11.39
CA SER A 201 -8.69 -30.72 -10.03
C SER A 201 -7.64 -31.83 -9.87
N THR A 202 -7.07 -32.35 -10.97
CA THR A 202 -6.00 -33.34 -10.93
C THR A 202 -4.71 -32.78 -10.31
N GLN A 203 -3.68 -33.62 -10.16
CA GLN A 203 -2.36 -33.24 -9.63
C GLN A 203 -1.52 -32.40 -10.63
N LEU A 204 -2.12 -31.88 -11.70
CA LEU A 204 -1.48 -30.97 -12.64
C LEU A 204 -1.01 -29.68 -11.92
N PRO A 205 0.22 -29.20 -12.16
CA PRO A 205 0.62 -27.85 -11.77
C PRO A 205 -0.32 -26.78 -12.35
N GLU A 206 -0.65 -25.75 -11.56
CA GLU A 206 -1.46 -24.61 -12.01
C GLU A 206 -0.90 -23.93 -13.26
N ARG A 207 0.43 -23.87 -13.38
CA ARG A 207 1.15 -23.29 -14.52
C ARG A 207 0.90 -23.99 -15.86
N LEU A 208 0.35 -25.21 -15.83
CA LEU A 208 -0.07 -25.94 -17.02
C LEU A 208 -1.57 -25.84 -17.29
N LEU A 209 -2.31 -25.03 -16.52
CA LEU A 209 -3.67 -24.67 -16.89
C LEU A 209 -3.64 -23.61 -18.01
N PRO A 210 -4.72 -23.48 -18.80
CA PRO A 210 -4.80 -22.46 -19.85
C PRO A 210 -4.69 -21.05 -19.29
N ASN A 211 -3.78 -20.27 -19.86
CA ASN A 211 -3.54 -18.88 -19.49
C ASN A 211 -4.25 -17.96 -20.50
N ILE A 212 -5.17 -17.12 -20.02
CA ILE A 212 -5.96 -16.23 -20.89
C ILE A 212 -5.09 -15.27 -21.71
N TYR A 213 -3.96 -14.79 -21.17
CA TYR A 213 -3.08 -13.87 -21.87
C TYR A 213 -2.34 -14.56 -23.02
N LEU A 214 -1.93 -15.81 -22.81
CA LEU A 214 -1.31 -16.59 -23.87
C LEU A 214 -2.32 -16.89 -25.00
N ILE A 215 -3.57 -17.19 -24.64
CA ILE A 215 -4.67 -17.42 -25.59
C ILE A 215 -5.00 -16.13 -26.36
N ASN A 216 -5.20 -15.01 -25.66
CA ASN A 216 -5.46 -13.72 -26.27
C ASN A 216 -4.33 -13.27 -27.18
N TRP A 217 -3.09 -13.54 -26.77
CA TRP A 217 -1.92 -13.28 -27.58
C TRP A 217 -1.94 -14.09 -28.88
N ALA A 218 -2.13 -15.41 -28.77
CA ALA A 218 -2.19 -16.29 -29.93
C ALA A 218 -3.35 -15.94 -30.87
N LYS A 219 -4.52 -15.61 -30.32
CA LYS A 219 -5.70 -15.20 -31.07
C LYS A 219 -5.45 -13.96 -31.93
N ASN A 220 -4.90 -12.91 -31.32
CA ASN A 220 -4.86 -11.58 -31.95
C ASN A 220 -3.60 -11.34 -32.78
N TYR A 221 -2.52 -12.08 -32.55
CA TYR A 221 -1.21 -11.75 -33.13
C TYR A 221 -0.44 -12.93 -33.74
N ALA A 222 -0.92 -14.16 -33.63
CA ALA A 222 -0.32 -15.28 -34.35
C ALA A 222 -1.10 -15.53 -35.65
N GLU A 223 -0.46 -15.23 -36.80
CA GLU A 223 -0.99 -15.58 -38.12
C GLU A 223 -0.39 -16.91 -38.62
N SER A 224 0.72 -17.33 -38.02
CA SER A 224 1.44 -18.56 -38.34
C SER A 224 2.17 -19.13 -37.12
N SER A 225 2.66 -20.37 -37.23
CA SER A 225 3.49 -20.98 -36.18
C SER A 225 4.81 -20.25 -35.92
N ASP A 226 5.31 -19.46 -36.89
CA ASP A 226 6.60 -18.77 -36.79
C ASP A 226 6.55 -17.54 -35.85
N ASP A 227 5.34 -17.07 -35.55
CA ASP A 227 5.07 -15.92 -34.68
C ASP A 227 5.18 -16.28 -33.19
N LEU A 228 5.11 -17.57 -32.87
CA LEU A 228 5.24 -18.12 -31.52
C LEU A 228 6.56 -18.86 -31.33
N LEU A 229 6.95 -19.05 -30.07
CA LEU A 229 8.01 -20.00 -29.74
C LEU A 229 7.48 -21.43 -29.98
N ALA A 230 8.34 -22.32 -30.49
CA ALA A 230 7.92 -23.67 -30.88
C ALA A 230 7.19 -24.45 -29.76
N ASN A 231 7.72 -24.39 -28.53
CA ASN A 231 7.10 -25.05 -27.37
C ASN A 231 5.74 -24.43 -26.98
N VAL A 232 5.56 -23.12 -27.21
CA VAL A 232 4.29 -22.42 -26.96
C VAL A 232 3.25 -22.85 -28.00
N TYR A 233 3.65 -22.89 -29.28
CA TYR A 233 2.78 -23.37 -30.36
C TYR A 233 2.36 -24.82 -30.15
N GLU A 234 3.29 -25.71 -29.80
CA GLU A 234 2.98 -27.12 -29.53
C GLU A 234 2.04 -27.29 -28.32
N TYR A 235 2.25 -26.49 -27.27
CA TYR A 235 1.38 -26.48 -26.09
C TYR A 235 -0.05 -26.06 -26.42
N LEU A 236 -0.22 -24.95 -27.15
CA LEU A 236 -1.56 -24.46 -27.55
C LEU A 236 -2.24 -25.40 -28.56
N SER A 237 -1.47 -26.04 -29.44
CA SER A 237 -1.99 -27.01 -30.40
C SER A 237 -2.22 -28.41 -29.82
N LEU A 238 -1.95 -28.62 -28.52
CA LEU A 238 -2.10 -29.91 -27.83
C LEU A 238 -1.32 -31.05 -28.52
N GLY A 239 -0.08 -30.77 -28.95
CA GLY A 239 0.73 -31.71 -29.72
C GLY A 239 0.32 -31.80 -31.19
N GLU A 240 0.04 -30.65 -31.82
CA GLU A 240 -0.41 -30.52 -33.22
C GLU A 240 -1.78 -31.17 -33.53
N VAL A 241 -2.57 -31.52 -32.51
CA VAL A 241 -3.94 -32.03 -32.65
C VAL A 241 -4.89 -30.91 -33.06
N ALA A 242 -4.75 -29.73 -32.45
CA ALA A 242 -5.43 -28.51 -32.85
C ALA A 242 -4.61 -27.78 -33.92
N VAL A 243 -4.95 -28.00 -35.19
CA VAL A 243 -4.36 -27.28 -36.32
C VAL A 243 -4.80 -25.81 -36.25
N GLU A 244 -3.86 -24.88 -36.34
CA GLU A 244 -4.12 -23.42 -36.20
C GLU A 244 -4.87 -23.11 -34.89
N PRO A 245 -4.23 -23.30 -33.72
CA PRO A 245 -4.92 -23.32 -32.43
C PRO A 245 -5.69 -22.04 -32.11
N TRP A 246 -5.30 -20.89 -32.68
CA TRP A 246 -5.98 -19.60 -32.54
C TRP A 246 -7.43 -19.61 -33.03
N THR A 247 -7.79 -20.47 -34.00
CA THR A 247 -9.19 -20.62 -34.47
C THR A 247 -10.14 -21.14 -33.39
N ASN A 248 -9.60 -21.88 -32.40
CA ASN A 248 -10.36 -22.32 -31.25
C ASN A 248 -10.68 -21.17 -30.28
N PHE A 249 -10.10 -19.98 -30.49
CA PHE A 249 -10.23 -18.83 -29.61
C PHE A 249 -11.09 -17.71 -30.23
N ASP A 250 -11.61 -17.93 -31.45
CA ASP A 250 -12.40 -16.95 -32.20
C ASP A 250 -13.74 -16.62 -31.54
N SER A 251 -14.37 -17.60 -30.88
CA SER A 251 -15.64 -17.46 -30.17
C SER A 251 -15.59 -18.08 -28.77
N THR A 252 -16.52 -17.69 -27.90
CA THR A 252 -16.68 -18.29 -26.58
C THR A 252 -17.02 -19.78 -26.67
N ASP A 253 -17.87 -20.18 -27.62
CA ASP A 253 -18.26 -21.58 -27.83
C ASP A 253 -17.06 -22.44 -28.25
N ASN A 254 -16.24 -21.96 -29.20
CA ASN A 254 -15.02 -22.65 -29.63
C ASN A 254 -14.05 -22.81 -28.46
N LEU A 255 -13.91 -21.76 -27.63
CA LEU A 255 -13.05 -21.81 -26.46
C LEU A 255 -13.58 -22.83 -25.43
N HIS A 256 -14.89 -22.88 -25.19
CA HIS A 256 -15.49 -23.84 -24.27
C HIS A 256 -15.33 -25.29 -24.75
N GLU A 257 -15.48 -25.54 -26.06
CA GLU A 257 -15.17 -26.84 -26.66
C GLU A 257 -13.69 -27.20 -26.48
N TYR A 258 -12.78 -26.26 -26.75
CA TYR A 258 -11.35 -26.47 -26.51
C TYR A 258 -11.04 -26.81 -25.04
N LEU A 259 -11.60 -26.05 -24.09
CA LEU A 259 -11.37 -26.22 -22.66
C LEU A 259 -11.99 -27.50 -22.09
N ASP A 260 -13.25 -27.81 -22.41
CA ASP A 260 -14.00 -28.93 -21.81
C ASP A 260 -13.83 -30.24 -22.58
N GLU A 261 -13.64 -30.19 -23.91
CA GLU A 261 -13.52 -31.41 -24.72
C GLU A 261 -12.08 -31.77 -25.10
N MET A 262 -11.26 -30.81 -25.50
CA MET A 262 -9.94 -31.11 -26.07
C MET A 262 -8.87 -31.27 -24.97
N ILE A 263 -8.72 -30.27 -24.10
CA ILE A 263 -7.68 -30.27 -23.05
C ILE A 263 -7.74 -31.52 -22.15
N PRO A 264 -8.92 -32.00 -21.70
CA PRO A 264 -8.97 -33.20 -20.86
C PRO A 264 -8.56 -34.49 -21.58
N ARG A 265 -8.53 -34.48 -22.93
CA ARG A 265 -8.27 -35.66 -23.77
C ARG A 265 -6.86 -35.70 -24.34
N TYR A 266 -6.26 -34.53 -24.62
CA TYR A 266 -4.96 -34.43 -25.30
C TYR A 266 -3.91 -33.75 -24.41
N VAL A 267 -2.69 -34.28 -24.45
CA VAL A 267 -1.58 -33.84 -23.59
C VAL A 267 -0.41 -33.43 -24.49
N PRO A 268 0.12 -32.19 -24.35
CA PRO A 268 1.33 -31.76 -25.09
C PRO A 268 2.55 -32.63 -24.77
N SER A 269 3.63 -32.55 -25.56
CA SER A 269 4.87 -33.28 -25.25
C SER A 269 5.43 -32.95 -23.86
N SER A 270 6.22 -33.88 -23.32
CA SER A 270 6.93 -33.66 -22.04
C SER A 270 7.86 -32.45 -22.08
N ASP A 271 8.46 -32.18 -23.24
CA ASP A 271 9.41 -31.09 -23.43
C ASP A 271 8.66 -29.75 -23.40
N SER A 272 7.52 -29.66 -24.09
CA SER A 272 6.66 -28.48 -24.06
C SER A 272 6.04 -28.25 -22.68
N GLN A 273 5.57 -29.30 -21.99
CA GLN A 273 5.10 -29.17 -20.61
C GLN A 273 6.20 -28.69 -19.66
N THR A 274 7.42 -29.24 -19.76
CA THR A 274 8.56 -28.82 -18.93
C THR A 274 8.93 -27.36 -19.20
N TYR A 275 8.93 -26.96 -20.47
CA TYR A 275 9.16 -25.58 -20.85
C TYR A 275 8.07 -24.65 -20.30
N MET A 276 6.79 -24.97 -20.48
CA MET A 276 5.70 -24.12 -20.00
C MET A 276 5.65 -24.04 -18.48
N ASP A 277 5.88 -25.15 -17.77
CA ASP A 277 5.94 -25.13 -16.30
C ASP A 277 7.08 -24.25 -15.78
N ALA A 278 8.23 -24.21 -16.47
CA ALA A 278 9.33 -23.32 -16.12
C ALA A 278 9.05 -21.86 -16.51
N ALA A 279 8.62 -21.62 -17.74
CA ALA A 279 8.41 -20.28 -18.29
C ALA A 279 7.26 -19.54 -17.61
N GLN A 280 6.23 -20.24 -17.12
CA GLN A 280 5.10 -19.62 -16.44
C GLN A 280 5.33 -19.35 -14.94
N GLN A 281 6.53 -19.63 -14.40
CA GLN A 281 6.88 -19.21 -13.04
C GLN A 281 6.92 -17.69 -12.91
N ASN A 282 7.31 -17.00 -13.98
CA ASN A 282 7.30 -15.55 -14.07
C ASN A 282 6.70 -15.12 -15.42
N ILE A 283 5.68 -14.28 -15.39
CA ILE A 283 5.03 -13.77 -16.61
C ILE A 283 5.23 -12.27 -16.66
N PHE A 284 5.83 -11.78 -17.74
CA PHE A 284 6.18 -10.38 -17.93
C PHE A 284 5.19 -9.71 -18.90
N PHE A 285 4.66 -8.58 -18.46
CA PHE A 285 3.90 -7.64 -19.25
C PHE A 285 4.76 -6.38 -19.40
N ASN A 286 5.52 -6.30 -20.50
CA ASN A 286 6.31 -5.11 -20.82
C ASN A 286 5.39 -3.95 -21.26
N HIS A 287 5.98 -2.79 -21.56
CA HIS A 287 5.22 -1.60 -21.98
C HIS A 287 4.29 -1.92 -23.18
N HIS A 288 4.78 -2.59 -24.22
CA HIS A 288 3.95 -3.02 -25.35
C HIS A 288 2.74 -3.89 -24.94
N ALA A 289 2.95 -4.86 -24.04
CA ALA A 289 1.89 -5.72 -23.54
C ALA A 289 0.84 -4.93 -22.74
N THR A 290 1.29 -3.98 -21.92
CA THR A 290 0.39 -3.15 -21.10
C THR A 290 -0.40 -2.14 -21.91
N GLU A 291 0.16 -1.59 -22.99
CA GLU A 291 -0.57 -0.73 -23.94
C GLU A 291 -1.73 -1.50 -24.60
N LYS A 292 -1.48 -2.76 -24.96
CA LYS A 292 -2.45 -3.64 -25.63
C LYS A 292 -3.52 -4.19 -24.70
N TYR A 293 -3.32 -4.10 -23.39
CA TYR A 293 -4.20 -4.65 -22.36
C TYR A 293 -5.63 -4.08 -22.40
N TYR A 294 -5.79 -2.91 -23.03
CA TYR A 294 -7.07 -2.19 -23.16
C TYR A 294 -7.71 -2.33 -24.54
N GLU A 295 -7.21 -3.21 -25.41
CA GLU A 295 -7.82 -3.44 -26.72
C GLU A 295 -9.17 -4.18 -26.58
N GLU A 296 -10.23 -3.65 -27.22
CA GLU A 296 -11.60 -4.17 -27.13
C GLU A 296 -11.79 -5.61 -27.66
N THR A 297 -10.82 -6.16 -28.38
CA THR A 297 -10.87 -7.48 -29.02
C THR A 297 -10.40 -8.62 -28.12
N LEU A 298 -9.93 -8.32 -26.90
CA LEU A 298 -9.46 -9.32 -25.95
C LEU A 298 -10.63 -10.14 -25.38
N LEU A 299 -10.44 -11.45 -25.27
CA LEU A 299 -11.33 -12.30 -24.48
C LEU A 299 -11.32 -11.80 -23.03
N SER A 300 -12.51 -11.67 -22.45
CA SER A 300 -12.73 -11.20 -21.09
C SER A 300 -12.79 -12.34 -20.09
N ALA A 301 -12.82 -12.01 -18.80
CA ALA A 301 -13.01 -12.97 -17.72
C ALA A 301 -14.26 -13.87 -17.93
N SER A 302 -15.34 -13.31 -18.47
CA SER A 302 -16.61 -14.01 -18.73
C SER A 302 -16.52 -15.16 -19.73
N THR A 303 -15.45 -15.24 -20.54
CA THR A 303 -15.28 -16.35 -21.49
C THR A 303 -14.60 -17.56 -20.87
N PHE A 304 -13.91 -17.40 -19.74
CA PHE A 304 -13.29 -18.49 -19.01
C PHE A 304 -14.22 -19.06 -17.92
N PRO A 305 -14.15 -20.36 -17.58
CA PRO A 305 -15.01 -20.99 -16.57
C PRO A 305 -14.98 -20.27 -15.24
N TYR A 306 -13.78 -19.93 -14.80
CA TYR A 306 -13.55 -19.15 -13.60
C TYR A 306 -12.18 -18.50 -13.62
N SER A 307 -12.08 -17.37 -12.93
CA SER A 307 -10.85 -16.59 -12.82
C SER A 307 -10.79 -15.84 -11.48
N CYS A 308 -9.62 -15.29 -11.17
CA CYS A 308 -9.47 -14.31 -10.10
C CYS A 308 -9.03 -12.99 -10.72
N LYS A 309 -9.77 -11.92 -10.48
CA LYS A 309 -9.45 -10.58 -10.95
C LYS A 309 -8.72 -9.80 -9.85
N VAL A 310 -7.61 -9.18 -10.19
CA VAL A 310 -6.89 -8.19 -9.38
C VAL A 310 -7.02 -6.84 -10.09
N SER A 311 -7.70 -5.89 -9.44
CA SER A 311 -7.92 -4.54 -9.95
C SER A 311 -7.23 -3.52 -9.03
N LEU A 312 -6.38 -2.68 -9.59
CA LEU A 312 -5.64 -1.63 -8.88
C LEU A 312 -5.46 -0.40 -9.78
N GLU A 313 -5.70 0.80 -9.24
CA GLU A 313 -5.30 2.03 -9.91
C GLU A 313 -3.77 2.22 -9.90
N THR A 314 -3.20 2.50 -11.06
CA THR A 314 -1.74 2.65 -11.22
C THR A 314 -1.32 4.11 -11.22
N ASP A 315 -0.08 4.35 -10.78
CA ASP A 315 0.49 5.70 -10.80
C ASP A 315 0.94 6.07 -12.21
N PRO A 316 0.81 7.33 -12.65
CA PRO A 316 1.40 7.76 -13.91
C PRO A 316 2.93 7.72 -13.83
N ILE A 317 3.58 7.28 -14.91
CA ILE A 317 5.04 7.33 -15.02
C ILE A 317 5.57 8.75 -15.27
N SER A 318 6.81 9.00 -14.82
CA SER A 318 7.50 10.28 -15.00
C SER A 318 8.84 10.10 -15.74
N HIS A 319 9.95 10.64 -15.25
CA HIS A 319 11.22 10.67 -15.98
C HIS A 319 11.83 9.28 -16.18
N TRP A 320 11.96 8.48 -15.13
CA TRP A 320 12.61 7.16 -15.24
C TRP A 320 11.71 6.14 -15.93
N GLY A 321 10.41 6.13 -15.65
CA GLY A 321 9.48 5.26 -16.36
C GLY A 321 9.49 5.53 -17.87
N LYS A 322 9.40 6.81 -18.27
CA LYS A 322 9.49 7.18 -19.70
C LYS A 322 10.84 6.85 -20.31
N ASN A 323 11.93 7.09 -19.58
CA ASN A 323 13.27 6.73 -20.04
C ASN A 323 13.39 5.22 -20.31
N ILE A 324 12.83 4.35 -19.45
CA ILE A 324 12.84 2.90 -19.68
C ILE A 324 11.98 2.51 -20.90
N GLN A 325 10.78 3.11 -21.03
CA GLN A 325 9.85 2.84 -22.14
C GLN A 325 10.43 3.29 -23.49
N GLU A 326 10.88 4.53 -23.60
CA GLU A 326 11.41 5.11 -24.85
C GLU A 326 12.67 4.42 -25.40
N ASN A 327 13.40 3.72 -24.53
CA ASN A 327 14.63 3.01 -24.90
C ASN A 327 14.44 1.49 -25.03
N GLU A 328 13.19 1.01 -25.13
CA GLU A 328 12.85 -0.41 -25.29
C GLU A 328 13.52 -1.29 -24.21
N PHE A 329 13.60 -0.80 -22.97
CA PHE A 329 14.28 -1.49 -21.87
C PHE A 329 13.31 -2.22 -20.92
N GLY A 330 11.99 -2.12 -21.12
CA GLY A 330 10.97 -2.63 -20.19
C GLY A 330 11.08 -4.12 -19.88
N SER A 331 11.21 -4.98 -20.90
CA SER A 331 11.32 -6.44 -20.74
C SER A 331 12.59 -6.82 -19.98
N ARG A 332 13.69 -6.12 -20.27
CA ARG A 332 14.98 -6.33 -19.62
C ARG A 332 14.96 -5.82 -18.19
N PHE A 333 14.32 -4.67 -17.94
CA PHE A 333 14.10 -4.13 -16.61
C PHE A 333 13.30 -5.09 -15.73
N LEU A 334 12.18 -5.64 -16.21
CA LEU A 334 11.40 -6.66 -15.49
C LEU A 334 12.25 -7.92 -15.21
N ARG A 335 13.09 -8.34 -16.15
CA ARG A 335 14.05 -9.44 -15.92
C ARG A 335 15.02 -9.11 -14.77
N MET A 336 15.55 -7.89 -14.72
CA MET A 336 16.45 -7.45 -13.64
C MET A 336 15.73 -7.43 -12.29
N LEU A 337 14.54 -6.84 -12.22
CA LEU A 337 13.74 -6.85 -10.98
C LEU A 337 13.48 -8.29 -10.51
N LYS A 338 13.08 -9.18 -11.41
CA LYS A 338 12.84 -10.58 -11.11
C LYS A 338 14.11 -11.29 -10.60
N GLU A 339 15.24 -11.15 -11.28
CA GLU A 339 16.49 -11.78 -10.87
C GLU A 339 17.00 -11.27 -9.51
N ILE A 340 16.91 -9.95 -9.27
CA ILE A 340 17.38 -9.30 -8.04
C ILE A 340 16.45 -9.60 -6.88
N PHE A 341 15.15 -9.29 -6.99
CA PHE A 341 14.22 -9.36 -5.86
C PHE A 341 13.74 -10.78 -5.53
N LEU A 342 13.87 -11.73 -6.48
CA LEU A 342 13.76 -13.16 -6.19
C LEU A 342 15.11 -13.80 -5.82
N GLU A 343 16.16 -12.99 -5.63
CA GLU A 343 17.47 -13.39 -5.11
C GLU A 343 18.13 -14.53 -5.91
N GLN A 344 17.98 -14.49 -7.24
CA GLN A 344 18.61 -15.45 -8.14
C GLN A 344 20.08 -15.12 -8.45
N THR A 345 20.52 -13.90 -8.12
CA THR A 345 21.87 -13.40 -8.42
C THR A 345 22.68 -13.02 -7.18
N PRO A 346 22.62 -13.75 -6.05
CA PRO A 346 23.08 -13.26 -4.75
C PRO A 346 24.59 -12.94 -4.68
N THR A 347 25.39 -13.51 -5.59
CA THR A 347 26.84 -13.26 -5.68
C THR A 347 27.22 -12.13 -6.64
N GLU A 348 26.29 -11.67 -7.47
CA GLU A 348 26.52 -10.62 -8.49
C GLU A 348 25.87 -9.31 -8.04
N ILE A 349 24.58 -9.37 -7.68
CA ILE A 349 23.81 -8.27 -7.12
C ILE A 349 22.66 -8.84 -6.29
N ALA A 350 22.46 -8.30 -5.10
CA ALA A 350 21.39 -8.71 -4.19
C ALA A 350 20.66 -7.45 -3.68
N PRO A 351 19.36 -7.55 -3.36
CA PRO A 351 18.64 -6.44 -2.79
C PRO A 351 19.22 -6.13 -1.40
N SER A 352 19.53 -4.86 -1.17
CA SER A 352 19.82 -4.33 0.16
C SER A 352 18.52 -4.04 0.91
N THR A 353 18.59 -3.84 2.22
CA THR A 353 17.45 -3.38 3.02
C THR A 353 17.60 -1.90 3.33
N ILE A 354 16.52 -1.14 3.16
CA ILE A 354 16.40 0.24 3.64
C ILE A 354 15.33 0.29 4.73
N SER A 355 15.61 1.07 5.79
CA SER A 355 14.70 1.23 6.92
C SER A 355 14.06 2.61 6.89
N PHE A 356 12.75 2.65 7.10
CA PHE A 356 11.98 3.88 7.21
C PHE A 356 11.18 3.86 8.49
N MET A 357 10.95 5.04 9.06
CA MET A 357 9.76 5.24 9.84
C MET A 357 8.61 5.56 8.88
N LYS A 358 7.60 4.71 8.87
CA LYS A 358 6.38 4.88 8.08
C LYS A 358 5.31 5.53 8.95
N HIS A 359 4.80 6.67 8.53
CA HIS A 359 3.63 7.30 9.13
C HIS A 359 2.45 7.24 8.15
N SER A 360 1.33 6.66 8.57
CA SER A 360 0.11 6.47 7.77
C SER A 360 -1.02 7.34 8.30
N SER A 361 -1.76 8.00 7.40
CA SER A 361 -2.96 8.77 7.71
C SER A 361 -4.10 8.36 6.76
N TYR A 362 -5.20 7.85 7.32
CA TYR A 362 -6.34 7.31 6.55
C TYR A 362 -7.65 7.39 7.32
N LEU A 363 -8.78 7.26 6.63
CA LEU A 363 -10.11 7.17 7.22
C LEU A 363 -10.47 5.71 7.51
N SER A 364 -11.13 5.48 8.64
CA SER A 364 -11.72 4.19 9.00
C SER A 364 -13.16 4.39 9.45
N ALA A 365 -14.00 3.37 9.24
CA ALA A 365 -15.40 3.36 9.64
C ALA A 365 -15.79 1.94 10.09
N SER A 366 -17.00 1.81 10.67
CA SER A 366 -17.56 0.52 11.05
C SER A 366 -19.01 0.42 10.60
N VAL A 367 -19.46 -0.79 10.29
CA VAL A 367 -20.86 -1.09 9.94
C VAL A 367 -21.82 -0.67 11.06
N ASP A 368 -21.35 -0.70 12.32
CA ASP A 368 -22.16 -0.34 13.49
C ASP A 368 -22.15 1.17 13.82
N ASN A 369 -21.21 1.93 13.27
CA ASN A 369 -21.00 3.34 13.60
C ASN A 369 -20.74 4.17 12.33
N LEU A 370 -21.75 4.93 11.91
CA LEU A 370 -21.74 5.76 10.69
C LEU A 370 -20.89 7.04 10.84
N ARG A 371 -19.70 6.94 11.45
CA ARG A 371 -18.75 8.05 11.60
C ARG A 371 -17.39 7.61 11.07
N ASN A 372 -16.83 8.39 10.16
CA ASN A 372 -15.44 8.25 9.76
C ASN A 372 -14.55 8.74 10.90
N GLU A 373 -13.53 7.96 11.23
CA GLU A 373 -12.46 8.32 12.15
C GLU A 373 -11.16 8.44 11.36
N THR A 374 -10.39 9.52 11.58
CA THR A 374 -9.05 9.63 11.03
C THR A 374 -8.08 8.85 11.89
N ILE A 375 -7.47 7.83 11.31
CA ILE A 375 -6.46 6.99 11.93
C ILE A 375 -5.08 7.51 11.53
N LYS A 376 -4.19 7.63 12.52
CA LYS A 376 -2.79 8.02 12.37
C LYS A 376 -1.91 6.99 13.06
N GLU A 377 -1.07 6.32 12.28
CA GLU A 377 -0.24 5.22 12.76
C GLU A 377 1.20 5.43 12.35
N THR A 378 2.12 5.05 13.23
CA THR A 378 3.56 5.14 12.98
C THR A 378 4.21 3.81 13.33
N GLU A 379 5.00 3.28 12.40
CA GLU A 379 5.75 2.04 12.59
C GLU A 379 7.09 2.05 11.85
N ASP A 380 8.05 1.27 12.35
CA ASP A 380 9.30 1.02 11.63
C ASP A 380 9.10 -0.06 10.58
N VAL A 381 9.47 0.23 9.34
CA VAL A 381 9.37 -0.69 8.21
C VAL A 381 10.72 -0.87 7.53
N GLN A 382 10.90 -2.04 6.93
CA GLN A 382 12.07 -2.38 6.15
C GLN A 382 11.65 -2.84 4.76
N TYR A 383 12.23 -2.23 3.73
CA TYR A 383 11.96 -2.58 2.35
C TYR A 383 13.20 -3.12 1.66
N LYS A 384 12.99 -4.13 0.80
CA LYS A 384 14.02 -4.55 -0.17
C LYS A 384 14.26 -3.40 -1.14
N SER A 385 15.52 -3.17 -1.46
CA SER A 385 15.95 -2.04 -2.28
C SER A 385 17.12 -2.42 -3.17
N VAL A 386 17.26 -1.74 -4.31
CA VAL A 386 18.46 -1.80 -5.14
C VAL A 386 18.78 -0.40 -5.66
N ASP A 387 20.06 -0.08 -5.81
CA ASP A 387 20.48 1.14 -6.49
C ASP A 387 20.23 1.00 -8.00
N MET A 388 19.62 2.02 -8.61
CA MET A 388 19.25 1.99 -10.02
C MET A 388 20.48 1.91 -10.93
N PHE A 389 21.58 2.56 -10.60
CA PHE A 389 22.81 2.48 -11.39
C PHE A 389 23.51 1.14 -11.20
N ASP A 390 23.50 0.56 -10.00
CA ASP A 390 23.99 -0.81 -9.79
C ASP A 390 23.18 -1.83 -10.60
N LEU A 391 21.85 -1.67 -10.65
CA LEU A 391 20.97 -2.48 -11.49
C LEU A 391 21.32 -2.33 -12.98
N LEU A 392 21.54 -1.10 -13.46
CA LEU A 392 21.92 -0.84 -14.86
C LEU A 392 23.32 -1.40 -15.18
N LEU A 393 24.29 -1.29 -14.28
CA LEU A 393 25.62 -1.89 -14.43
C LEU A 393 25.55 -3.41 -14.46
N TYR A 394 24.73 -4.01 -13.60
CA TYR A 394 24.43 -5.44 -13.64
C TYR A 394 23.79 -5.83 -14.98
N SER A 395 22.79 -5.09 -15.45
CA SER A 395 22.17 -5.31 -16.77
C SER A 395 23.20 -5.24 -17.89
N TYR A 396 24.14 -4.27 -17.85
CA TYR A 396 25.18 -4.11 -18.86
C TYR A 396 26.10 -5.34 -18.94
N GLY A 397 26.48 -5.91 -17.78
CA GLY A 397 27.26 -7.15 -17.69
C GLY A 397 26.46 -8.42 -18.01
N SER A 398 25.16 -8.45 -17.68
CA SER A 398 24.26 -9.61 -17.80
C SER A 398 23.71 -9.80 -19.23
N ILE A 399 24.62 -9.96 -20.19
CA ILE A 399 24.27 -10.07 -21.62
C ILE A 399 23.41 -11.31 -21.90
N LYS A 400 23.70 -12.42 -21.23
CA LYS A 400 23.03 -13.70 -21.44
C LYS A 400 21.99 -13.93 -20.36
N ASN A 401 20.81 -14.40 -20.75
CA ASN A 401 19.83 -14.93 -19.81
C ASN A 401 20.37 -16.22 -19.18
N LYS A 402 20.56 -16.21 -17.85
CA LYS A 402 20.98 -17.38 -17.06
C LYS A 402 19.78 -18.15 -16.48
N TYR A 403 18.62 -17.50 -16.38
CA TYR A 403 17.43 -18.00 -15.69
C TYR A 403 16.22 -17.90 -16.62
N PRO A 404 16.01 -18.90 -17.50
CA PRO A 404 14.91 -18.92 -18.47
C PRO A 404 13.60 -19.46 -17.86
N ASP A 405 13.25 -19.01 -16.66
CA ASP A 405 12.04 -19.33 -15.88
C ASP A 405 10.98 -18.21 -16.00
N PHE A 406 10.91 -17.59 -17.18
CA PHE A 406 9.93 -16.55 -17.48
C PHE A 406 9.43 -16.62 -18.92
N MET A 407 8.26 -16.04 -19.15
CA MET A 407 7.72 -15.71 -20.46
C MET A 407 7.28 -14.24 -20.51
N ILE A 408 7.26 -13.69 -21.70
CA ILE A 408 6.83 -12.32 -22.00
C ILE A 408 5.58 -12.41 -22.86
N ILE A 409 4.50 -11.75 -22.44
CA ILE A 409 3.25 -11.64 -23.20
C ILE A 409 3.39 -10.50 -24.20
N ASP A 410 4.22 -10.69 -25.22
CA ASP A 410 4.44 -9.72 -26.29
C ASP A 410 4.95 -10.41 -27.57
N ALA A 411 5.01 -9.65 -28.66
CA ALA A 411 5.40 -10.13 -29.95
C ALA A 411 6.86 -10.53 -29.98
N LYS A 412 7.17 -11.37 -30.96
CA LYS A 412 8.52 -11.73 -31.31
C LYS A 412 9.22 -10.53 -31.97
N ASN A 413 9.71 -9.61 -31.15
CA ASN A 413 10.44 -8.41 -31.53
C ASN A 413 11.88 -8.45 -30.97
N ASN A 414 12.68 -7.43 -31.29
CA ASN A 414 14.08 -7.40 -30.87
C ASN A 414 14.25 -7.31 -29.35
N GLU A 415 13.39 -6.55 -28.66
CA GLU A 415 13.41 -6.42 -27.20
C GLU A 415 13.15 -7.77 -26.52
N THR A 416 12.07 -8.47 -26.90
CA THR A 416 11.71 -9.75 -26.30
C THR A 416 12.75 -10.83 -26.60
N LEU A 417 13.18 -10.94 -27.87
CA LEU A 417 14.21 -11.90 -28.28
C LEU A 417 15.55 -11.66 -27.57
N SER A 418 15.94 -10.39 -27.37
CA SER A 418 17.16 -10.03 -26.67
C SER A 418 17.12 -10.37 -25.18
N THR A 419 15.92 -10.35 -24.58
CA THR A 419 15.69 -10.69 -23.18
C THR A 419 15.79 -12.21 -22.95
N TYR A 420 15.30 -13.02 -23.90
CA TYR A 420 15.43 -14.49 -23.89
C TYR A 420 16.83 -15.01 -24.23
N ASP A 421 17.71 -14.18 -24.76
CA ASP A 421 18.97 -14.61 -25.36
C ASP A 421 19.93 -15.29 -24.36
N THR A 422 20.08 -16.61 -24.47
CA THR A 422 21.02 -17.41 -23.67
C THR A 422 22.41 -17.52 -24.31
N LYS A 423 22.56 -17.14 -25.58
CA LYS A 423 23.80 -17.33 -26.38
C LYS A 423 24.62 -16.04 -26.48
N GLY A 424 23.99 -14.88 -26.33
CA GLY A 424 24.61 -13.56 -26.47
C GLY A 424 24.62 -13.04 -27.91
N VAL A 425 23.72 -13.53 -28.77
CA VAL A 425 23.51 -13.06 -30.15
C VAL A 425 23.02 -11.61 -30.18
N TYR A 426 22.21 -11.21 -29.20
CA TYR A 426 21.59 -9.89 -29.08
C TYR A 426 22.39 -8.93 -28.18
N ARG A 427 23.70 -9.17 -28.01
CA ARG A 427 24.57 -8.35 -27.14
C ARG A 427 24.43 -6.86 -27.41
N TYR A 428 24.51 -6.46 -28.67
CA TYR A 428 24.46 -5.05 -29.06
C TYR A 428 23.18 -4.36 -28.57
N ILE A 429 22.01 -4.96 -28.86
CA ILE A 429 20.70 -4.43 -28.44
C ILE A 429 20.64 -4.31 -26.92
N ASN A 430 21.04 -5.37 -26.21
CA ASN A 430 21.07 -5.42 -24.75
C ASN A 430 21.93 -4.31 -24.12
N THR A 431 23.15 -4.12 -24.65
CA THR A 431 24.07 -3.10 -24.13
C THR A 431 23.64 -1.69 -24.53
N ALA A 432 23.11 -1.50 -25.73
CA ALA A 432 22.67 -0.20 -26.22
C ALA A 432 21.47 0.32 -25.40
N ALA A 433 20.42 -0.49 -25.22
CA ALA A 433 19.26 -0.11 -24.41
C ALA A 433 19.66 0.27 -22.98
N THR A 434 20.51 -0.54 -22.34
CA THR A 434 20.99 -0.26 -20.96
C THR A 434 21.78 1.06 -20.88
N LEU A 435 22.70 1.28 -21.82
CA LEU A 435 23.51 2.49 -21.83
C LEU A 435 22.68 3.74 -22.15
N SER A 436 21.67 3.63 -23.02
CA SER A 436 20.78 4.76 -23.32
C SER A 436 19.95 5.16 -22.10
N VAL A 437 19.44 4.20 -21.32
CA VAL A 437 18.74 4.50 -20.06
C VAL A 437 19.68 5.16 -19.05
N MET A 438 20.90 4.64 -18.92
CA MET A 438 21.92 5.21 -18.04
C MET A 438 22.30 6.64 -18.44
N ASP A 439 22.59 6.87 -19.73
CA ASP A 439 23.00 8.18 -20.27
C ASP A 439 21.91 9.23 -20.10
N LYS A 440 20.67 8.93 -20.51
CA LYS A 440 19.53 9.85 -20.31
C LYS A 440 19.26 10.12 -18.82
N GLY A 441 19.38 9.09 -17.96
CA GLY A 441 19.23 9.26 -16.51
C GLY A 441 20.28 10.18 -15.90
N LEU A 442 21.55 10.03 -16.31
CA LEU A 442 22.63 10.92 -15.87
C LEU A 442 22.46 12.35 -16.39
N LYS A 443 22.02 12.50 -17.65
CA LYS A 443 21.71 13.81 -18.21
C LYS A 443 20.61 14.52 -17.42
N TYR A 444 19.54 13.80 -17.08
CA TYR A 444 18.45 14.32 -16.25
C TYR A 444 18.94 14.84 -14.89
N LEU A 445 19.79 14.05 -14.21
CA LEU A 445 20.38 14.44 -12.93
C LEU A 445 21.28 15.68 -13.04
N ASN A 446 22.01 15.84 -14.15
CA ASN A 446 22.97 16.94 -14.36
C ASN A 446 22.37 18.25 -14.89
N GLU A 447 21.37 18.21 -15.77
CA GLU A 447 20.98 19.37 -16.60
C GLU A 447 19.52 19.83 -16.43
N GLU A 448 18.58 18.95 -16.07
CA GLU A 448 17.13 19.18 -16.26
C GLU A 448 16.36 19.33 -14.93
N GLY A 449 17.03 19.84 -13.88
CA GLY A 449 16.40 20.17 -12.60
C GLY A 449 16.26 19.01 -11.60
N GLY A 450 16.87 17.84 -11.89
CA GLY A 450 16.83 16.66 -11.01
C GLY A 450 17.67 16.80 -9.73
N PHE A 451 18.95 17.15 -9.86
CA PHE A 451 19.85 17.29 -8.71
C PHE A 451 20.76 18.52 -8.85
N GLN A 452 20.47 19.58 -8.10
CA GLN A 452 21.23 20.84 -8.13
C GLN A 452 22.28 20.87 -6.99
N PRO A 453 23.36 21.66 -7.12
CA PRO A 453 24.29 21.87 -6.01
C PRO A 453 23.53 22.36 -4.78
N LEU A 454 23.46 21.53 -3.74
CA LEU A 454 22.82 21.88 -2.48
C LEU A 454 23.81 22.57 -1.55
N ASP A 455 23.30 23.44 -0.70
CA ASP A 455 24.02 24.03 0.42
C ASP A 455 23.58 23.36 1.74
N ALA A 456 24.22 23.71 2.86
CA ALA A 456 23.89 23.09 4.14
C ALA A 456 22.43 23.35 4.54
N ALA A 457 21.91 24.55 4.23
CA ALA A 457 20.53 24.92 4.55
C ALA A 457 19.53 24.03 3.82
N SER A 458 19.77 23.77 2.54
CA SER A 458 18.89 23.00 1.66
C SER A 458 18.95 21.52 1.99
N LEU A 459 20.16 20.98 2.20
CA LEU A 459 20.35 19.58 2.62
C LEU A 459 19.68 19.28 3.96
N LEU A 460 19.92 20.11 4.97
CA LEU A 460 19.38 19.86 6.31
C LEU A 460 17.86 20.12 6.36
N ASN A 461 17.31 21.02 5.54
CA ASN A 461 15.86 21.20 5.44
C ASN A 461 15.16 20.26 4.45
N ALA A 462 15.81 19.16 4.04
CA ALA A 462 15.25 18.16 3.11
C ALA A 462 14.69 18.80 1.82
N GLN A 463 15.48 19.69 1.20
CA GLN A 463 15.14 20.34 -0.06
C GLN A 463 15.92 19.73 -1.22
N THR A 464 15.40 19.89 -2.43
CA THR A 464 16.05 19.43 -3.68
C THR A 464 16.65 20.58 -4.49
N ILE A 465 16.50 21.82 -4.00
CA ILE A 465 17.00 23.05 -4.62
C ILE A 465 17.53 24.00 -3.54
N PRO A 466 18.49 24.88 -3.88
CA PRO A 466 18.96 25.92 -2.98
C PRO A 466 17.85 26.80 -2.41
N LEU A 467 17.85 26.99 -1.08
CA LEU A 467 16.94 27.93 -0.42
C LEU A 467 17.45 29.38 -0.52
N PRO A 468 16.56 30.36 -0.74
CA PRO A 468 16.92 31.77 -0.62
C PRO A 468 17.42 32.09 0.79
N ARG A 469 18.44 32.96 0.90
CA ARG A 469 19.08 33.33 2.18
C ARG A 469 18.15 33.96 3.23
N GLU A 470 16.94 34.36 2.87
CA GLU A 470 15.97 35.02 3.75
C GLU A 470 14.85 34.06 4.24
N THR A 471 14.81 32.82 3.76
CA THR A 471 13.65 31.91 3.94
C THR A 471 14.08 30.51 4.38
N TYR A 472 14.10 30.27 5.70
CA TYR A 472 14.49 28.96 6.27
C TYR A 472 13.37 28.20 6.98
N LYS A 473 12.21 28.83 7.21
CA LYS A 473 11.00 28.18 7.75
C LYS A 473 10.15 27.62 6.61
N VAL A 474 10.69 26.63 5.91
CA VAL A 474 10.03 25.96 4.79
C VAL A 474 9.65 24.53 5.16
N PRO A 475 8.47 24.03 4.77
CA PRO A 475 8.16 22.62 4.97
C PRO A 475 9.18 21.75 4.21
N PRO A 476 9.53 20.56 4.74
CA PRO A 476 10.39 19.62 4.03
C PRO A 476 9.70 19.22 2.73
N LYS A 477 10.46 19.10 1.65
CA LYS A 477 9.91 18.72 0.34
C LYS A 477 10.07 17.20 0.17
N PRO A 478 8.99 16.43 -0.02
CA PRO A 478 9.09 15.03 -0.38
C PRO A 478 9.99 14.84 -1.61
N LYS A 479 10.94 13.92 -1.53
CA LYS A 479 11.78 13.49 -2.64
C LYS A 479 10.90 12.93 -3.75
N HIS A 480 11.30 13.18 -5.00
CA HIS A 480 10.62 12.64 -6.17
C HIS A 480 10.54 11.12 -6.06
N ASN A 481 9.37 10.57 -6.37
CA ASN A 481 9.16 9.15 -6.48
C ASN A 481 8.30 8.83 -7.69
N GLU A 482 8.47 7.63 -8.25
CA GLU A 482 7.59 7.10 -9.29
C GLU A 482 7.54 5.58 -9.25
N THR A 483 6.35 5.01 -9.50
CA THR A 483 6.18 3.56 -9.60
C THR A 483 6.63 3.08 -10.98
N LEU A 484 7.63 2.21 -11.04
CA LEU A 484 8.18 1.69 -12.31
C LEU A 484 7.58 0.36 -12.74
N ALA A 485 7.12 -0.45 -11.79
CA ALA A 485 6.54 -1.76 -12.06
C ALA A 485 5.66 -2.24 -10.89
N TYR A 486 4.80 -3.21 -11.18
CA TYR A 486 4.03 -3.97 -10.20
C TYR A 486 4.37 -5.46 -10.29
N ARG A 487 4.31 -6.16 -9.16
CA ARG A 487 4.36 -7.63 -9.12
C ARG A 487 3.17 -8.18 -8.35
N ILE A 488 2.48 -9.13 -8.95
CA ILE A 488 1.48 -9.96 -8.28
C ILE A 488 2.12 -11.33 -8.04
N GLU A 489 2.41 -11.65 -6.79
CA GLU A 489 2.87 -12.98 -6.37
C GLU A 489 1.66 -13.82 -5.99
N LYS A 490 1.51 -14.97 -6.65
CA LYS A 490 0.51 -15.97 -6.33
C LYS A 490 1.14 -17.11 -5.53
N LYS A 491 0.60 -17.34 -4.35
CA LYS A 491 0.89 -18.50 -3.51
C LYS A 491 -0.32 -19.42 -3.45
N ALA A 492 -0.09 -20.72 -3.32
CA ALA A 492 -1.14 -21.62 -2.84
C ALA A 492 -0.72 -22.26 -1.53
N THR A 493 -1.74 -22.54 -0.72
CA THR A 493 -1.59 -23.35 0.48
C THR A 493 -1.28 -24.80 0.09
N GLN A 494 -0.12 -25.30 0.48
CA GLN A 494 0.24 -26.71 0.39
C GLN A 494 0.18 -27.34 1.78
N ASN A 495 -0.50 -28.47 1.92
CA ASN A 495 -0.43 -29.26 3.15
C ASN A 495 0.74 -30.25 3.05
N ILE A 496 1.87 -29.90 3.64
CA ILE A 496 3.05 -30.77 3.70
C ILE A 496 3.14 -31.35 5.11
N ARG A 497 2.89 -32.66 5.24
CA ARG A 497 3.01 -33.41 6.51
C ARG A 497 2.18 -32.80 7.66
N GLY A 498 0.99 -32.28 7.37
CA GLY A 498 0.10 -31.69 8.37
C GLY A 498 0.39 -30.22 8.69
N PHE A 499 1.37 -29.59 8.02
CA PHE A 499 1.60 -28.15 8.09
C PHE A 499 1.15 -27.50 6.78
N ASN A 500 0.35 -26.44 6.91
CA ASN A 500 0.03 -25.58 5.77
C ASN A 500 1.25 -24.67 5.53
N THR A 501 1.91 -24.85 4.39
CA THR A 501 2.97 -23.97 3.91
C THR A 501 2.49 -23.27 2.65
N GLU A 502 2.63 -21.95 2.59
CA GLU A 502 2.39 -21.20 1.37
C GLU A 502 3.66 -21.19 0.52
N ALA A 503 3.61 -21.79 -0.66
CA ALA A 503 4.72 -21.76 -1.61
C ALA A 503 4.37 -20.82 -2.78
N PRO A 504 5.30 -19.95 -3.22
CA PRO A 504 5.09 -19.17 -4.44
C PRO A 504 4.98 -20.11 -5.64
N ILE A 505 3.98 -19.87 -6.49
CA ILE A 505 3.71 -20.68 -7.69
C ILE A 505 4.04 -19.88 -8.95
N GLN A 506 3.60 -18.62 -8.99
CA GLN A 506 3.75 -17.72 -10.14
C GLN A 506 3.94 -16.28 -9.66
N ASN A 507 4.70 -15.52 -10.44
CA ASN A 507 4.78 -14.07 -10.34
C ASN A 507 4.35 -13.44 -11.65
N PHE A 508 3.48 -12.45 -11.59
CA PHE A 508 3.07 -11.65 -12.74
C PHE A 508 3.70 -10.26 -12.59
N TRP A 509 4.52 -9.85 -13.54
CA TRP A 509 5.32 -8.63 -13.49
C TRP A 509 4.83 -7.67 -14.56
N PHE A 510 4.45 -6.48 -14.16
CA PHE A 510 3.89 -5.46 -15.03
C PHE A 510 4.81 -4.26 -15.02
N PHE A 511 5.32 -3.88 -16.19
CA PHE A 511 5.95 -2.58 -16.33
C PHE A 511 4.87 -1.51 -16.24
N ASN A 512 5.10 -0.47 -15.43
CA ASN A 512 4.17 0.64 -15.36
C ASN A 512 4.39 1.52 -16.61
N SER A 513 3.37 1.69 -17.44
CA SER A 513 3.44 2.50 -18.67
C SER A 513 2.46 3.66 -18.61
N ASP A 514 2.64 4.65 -19.47
CA ASP A 514 1.73 5.79 -19.61
C ASP A 514 0.31 5.42 -20.04
N GLN A 515 0.13 4.26 -20.66
CA GLN A 515 -1.18 3.74 -21.06
C GLN A 515 -1.85 2.89 -19.97
N LEU A 516 -1.11 2.49 -18.93
CA LEU A 516 -1.64 1.73 -17.80
C LEU A 516 -2.22 2.70 -16.76
N ASN A 517 -3.52 2.97 -16.84
CA ASN A 517 -4.24 3.75 -15.82
C ASN A 517 -4.81 2.86 -14.70
N ASN A 518 -5.30 1.66 -15.06
CA ASN A 518 -5.85 0.66 -14.16
C ASN A 518 -5.29 -0.72 -14.49
N LEU A 519 -4.59 -1.35 -13.54
CA LEU A 519 -4.14 -2.72 -13.68
C LEU A 519 -5.32 -3.66 -13.35
N ASP A 520 -5.90 -4.25 -14.40
CA ASP A 520 -7.04 -5.19 -14.34
C ASP A 520 -6.61 -6.62 -14.71
N PHE A 521 -5.83 -7.23 -13.84
CA PHE A 521 -5.26 -8.56 -14.08
C PHE A 521 -6.25 -9.70 -13.81
N LEU A 522 -6.23 -10.73 -14.65
CA LEU A 522 -7.09 -11.91 -14.65
C LEU A 522 -6.25 -13.18 -14.57
N ASP A 523 -6.32 -13.88 -13.45
CA ASP A 523 -5.70 -15.18 -13.29
C ASP A 523 -6.70 -16.31 -13.59
N THR A 524 -6.55 -16.94 -14.75
CA THR A 524 -7.35 -18.12 -15.16
C THR A 524 -6.71 -19.46 -14.77
N GLN A 525 -5.51 -19.44 -14.21
CA GLN A 525 -4.74 -20.64 -13.89
C GLN A 525 -4.95 -21.09 -12.44
N ILE A 526 -6.21 -21.13 -12.02
CA ILE A 526 -6.62 -21.46 -10.66
C ILE A 526 -7.44 -22.73 -10.64
N LYS A 527 -7.64 -23.30 -9.46
CA LYS A 527 -8.51 -24.47 -9.24
C LYS A 527 -9.72 -24.06 -8.40
N TYR A 528 -10.87 -24.61 -8.73
CA TYR A 528 -12.10 -24.40 -7.96
C TYR A 528 -11.94 -24.83 -6.49
N ASN A 529 -12.51 -24.06 -5.55
CA ASN A 529 -12.50 -24.32 -4.11
C ASN A 529 -11.08 -24.57 -3.53
N LYS A 530 -10.06 -23.89 -4.08
CA LYS A 530 -8.68 -23.92 -3.56
C LYS A 530 -8.24 -22.52 -3.14
N ASP A 531 -7.61 -22.44 -1.96
CA ASP A 531 -7.09 -21.19 -1.42
C ASP A 531 -5.83 -20.73 -2.16
N TYR A 532 -5.90 -19.50 -2.67
CA TYR A 532 -4.76 -18.77 -3.24
C TYR A 532 -4.58 -17.45 -2.52
N THR A 533 -3.33 -17.14 -2.19
CA THR A 533 -2.92 -15.86 -1.60
C THR A 533 -2.25 -15.04 -2.69
N TYR A 534 -2.81 -13.86 -2.98
CA TYR A 534 -2.24 -12.89 -3.91
C TYR A 534 -1.58 -11.76 -3.13
N ASN A 535 -0.27 -11.60 -3.27
CA ASN A 535 0.48 -10.47 -2.71
C ASN A 535 0.85 -9.50 -3.83
N VAL A 536 0.39 -8.27 -3.73
CA VAL A 536 0.66 -7.20 -4.70
C VAL A 536 1.78 -6.32 -4.16
N TYR A 537 2.80 -6.10 -4.98
CA TYR A 537 3.95 -5.24 -4.69
C TYR A 537 4.10 -4.17 -5.75
N ALA A 538 4.53 -2.98 -5.35
CA ALA A 538 4.94 -1.90 -6.25
C ALA A 538 6.46 -1.69 -6.14
N TYR A 539 7.12 -1.51 -7.28
CA TYR A 539 8.54 -1.15 -7.37
C TYR A 539 8.65 0.35 -7.59
N ILE A 540 8.92 1.08 -6.50
CA ILE A 540 8.91 2.55 -6.48
C ILE A 540 10.35 3.04 -6.50
N LEU A 541 10.67 3.88 -7.48
CA LEU A 541 11.93 4.60 -7.53
C LEU A 541 11.84 5.85 -6.64
N ILE A 542 12.86 6.11 -5.83
CA ILE A 542 12.99 7.30 -4.99
C ILE A 542 14.31 8.01 -5.34
N GLU A 543 14.21 9.31 -5.62
CA GLU A 543 15.35 10.21 -5.87
C GLU A 543 15.81 10.86 -4.57
N GLY A 544 16.56 10.10 -3.78
CA GLY A 544 17.10 10.55 -2.51
C GLY A 544 18.42 11.31 -2.64
N THR A 545 18.99 11.60 -1.48
CA THR A 545 20.25 12.32 -1.35
C THR A 545 21.15 11.56 -0.40
N LYS A 546 22.39 11.31 -0.82
CA LYS A 546 23.41 10.66 0.01
C LYS A 546 24.54 11.62 0.28
N TYR A 547 25.00 11.68 1.52
CA TYR A 547 25.97 12.67 1.95
C TYR A 547 26.85 12.19 3.09
N GLN A 548 28.01 12.83 3.24
CA GLN A 548 28.94 12.56 4.33
C GLN A 548 29.64 13.85 4.76
N PHE A 549 30.05 13.89 6.02
CA PHE A 549 30.92 14.94 6.54
C PHE A 549 32.34 14.41 6.72
N SER A 550 33.33 15.19 6.27
CA SER A 550 34.76 14.87 6.37
C SER A 550 35.57 16.09 6.79
N ASP A 551 36.86 15.87 7.07
CA ASP A 551 37.85 16.94 7.28
C ASP A 551 37.46 17.94 8.38
N LEU A 552 36.95 17.44 9.52
CA LEU A 552 36.65 18.28 10.67
C LEU A 552 37.92 18.99 11.17
N GLN A 553 37.89 20.32 11.18
CA GLN A 553 38.89 21.17 11.82
C GLN A 553 38.22 22.03 12.90
N LEU A 554 38.87 22.17 14.05
CA LEU A 554 38.44 23.06 15.13
C LEU A 554 39.40 24.22 15.27
N SER A 555 38.92 25.39 15.68
CA SER A 555 39.78 26.50 16.08
C SER A 555 40.20 26.39 17.53
N ARG A 556 41.43 26.79 17.85
CA ARG A 556 41.87 27.10 19.22
C ARG A 556 42.51 28.47 19.32
N ILE A 557 42.41 29.10 20.48
CA ILE A 557 42.93 30.44 20.70
C ILE A 557 44.41 30.37 21.05
N ILE A 558 45.24 31.04 20.25
CA ILE A 558 46.70 31.09 20.44
C ILE A 558 47.19 32.45 20.94
N GLY A 559 46.33 33.46 20.96
CA GLY A 559 46.65 34.75 21.57
C GLY A 559 45.59 35.82 21.32
N GLN A 560 45.82 36.99 21.89
CA GLN A 560 45.10 38.23 21.58
C GLN A 560 46.11 39.25 21.01
N PRO A 561 45.77 40.00 19.96
CA PRO A 561 46.62 41.08 19.48
C PRO A 561 46.78 42.14 20.58
N LEU A 562 48.02 42.53 20.84
CA LEU A 562 48.35 43.53 21.86
C LEU A 562 47.84 44.91 21.42
N GLN A 563 47.25 45.68 22.35
CA GLN A 563 47.06 47.11 22.12
C GLN A 563 48.42 47.73 21.77
N PRO A 564 48.55 48.53 20.70
CA PRO A 564 49.73 49.33 20.50
C PRO A 564 49.79 50.32 21.66
N THR A 565 50.65 50.05 22.64
CA THR A 565 51.07 51.06 23.61
C THR A 565 51.66 52.20 22.81
N SER A 566 51.00 53.34 22.83
CA SER A 566 51.36 54.53 22.07
C SER A 566 52.82 54.93 22.32
N THR A 567 53.75 54.52 21.46
CA THR A 567 55.09 55.13 21.22
C THR A 567 55.89 54.48 20.08
N ALA A 568 55.27 53.80 19.11
CA ALA A 568 55.99 53.41 17.89
C ALA A 568 55.88 54.52 16.83
N THR A 569 56.80 55.50 16.88
CA THR A 569 57.06 56.38 15.73
C THR A 569 57.64 55.52 14.60
N TYR A 570 56.80 55.16 13.62
CA TYR A 570 57.27 54.64 12.34
C TYR A 570 58.03 55.77 11.61
N SER A 571 59.33 55.58 11.36
CA SER A 571 60.18 56.56 10.67
C SER A 571 60.19 56.42 9.15
N THR A 572 59.23 55.69 8.58
CA THR A 572 59.06 55.59 7.12
C THR A 572 57.58 55.69 6.76
N PRO A 573 57.17 56.54 5.79
CA PRO A 573 55.80 56.56 5.32
C PRO A 573 55.53 55.25 4.57
N LEU A 574 54.59 54.45 5.08
CA LEU A 574 53.97 53.38 4.30
C LEU A 574 53.18 54.01 3.14
N PRO A 575 53.26 53.46 1.91
CA PRO A 575 52.54 54.01 0.78
C PRO A 575 51.03 53.89 1.02
N ALA A 576 50.33 54.99 0.74
CA ALA A 576 48.90 55.13 0.93
C ALA A 576 48.11 54.09 0.13
N ILE A 577 47.54 53.11 0.83
CA ILE A 577 46.37 52.37 0.36
C ILE A 577 45.17 52.92 1.15
N SER A 578 44.24 53.50 0.40
CA SER A 578 42.99 54.19 0.81
C SER A 578 41.98 53.26 1.52
N PRO A 579 40.88 53.76 2.11
CA PRO A 579 40.80 54.63 3.27
C PRO A 579 40.07 53.94 4.44
N ALA A 580 40.47 54.28 5.67
CA ALA A 580 39.70 54.12 6.91
C ALA A 580 39.12 52.71 7.21
N VAL A 581 40.01 51.74 7.47
CA VAL A 581 39.69 50.75 8.51
C VAL A 581 39.62 51.56 9.81
N SER A 582 38.41 51.84 10.30
CA SER A 582 38.26 52.23 11.70
C SER A 582 38.98 51.15 12.50
N ILE A 583 39.99 51.53 13.27
CA ILE A 583 40.71 50.65 14.17
C ILE A 583 39.66 50.17 15.18
N ALA A 584 38.94 49.09 14.85
CA ALA A 584 38.10 48.37 15.78
C ALA A 584 38.98 48.10 17.00
N ARG A 585 38.45 48.30 18.20
CA ARG A 585 39.23 48.27 19.44
C ARG A 585 40.05 46.98 19.44
N ILE A 586 41.38 47.06 19.46
CA ILE A 586 42.27 45.89 19.31
C ILE A 586 42.07 44.84 20.44
N GLY A 587 41.40 45.22 21.53
CA GLY A 587 40.89 44.30 22.55
C GLY A 587 39.66 43.48 22.14
N GLU A 588 39.22 43.59 20.89
CA GLU A 588 38.09 42.86 20.29
C GLU A 588 38.56 41.91 19.17
N GLN A 589 39.75 41.34 19.29
CA GLN A 589 40.28 40.37 18.34
C GLN A 589 41.03 39.23 19.05
N TYR A 590 41.09 38.07 18.39
CA TYR A 590 41.78 36.87 18.84
C TYR A 590 42.57 36.27 17.67
N CYS A 591 43.78 35.83 17.94
CA CYS A 591 44.54 34.98 17.02
C CYS A 591 44.08 33.54 17.25
N ILE A 592 43.57 32.91 16.20
CA ILE A 592 43.14 31.52 16.22
C ILE A 592 43.99 30.69 15.26
N GLU A 593 44.16 29.41 15.58
CA GLU A 593 44.68 28.42 14.66
C GLU A 593 43.71 27.25 14.50
N TYR A 594 43.64 26.70 13.29
CA TYR A 594 42.89 25.47 13.03
C TYR A 594 43.74 24.23 13.25
N TYR A 595 43.12 23.18 13.80
CA TYR A 595 43.76 21.90 14.06
C TYR A 595 42.76 20.76 13.84
N ASP A 596 43.28 19.58 13.47
CA ASP A 596 42.48 18.34 13.41
C ASP A 596 42.28 17.81 14.84
N PRO A 597 41.05 17.67 15.32
CA PRO A 597 40.79 17.25 16.69
C PRO A 597 41.09 15.77 16.97
N ALA A 598 41.26 14.94 15.94
CA ALA A 598 41.65 13.53 16.08
C ALA A 598 43.16 13.38 16.31
N THR A 599 43.98 14.15 15.57
CA THR A 599 45.45 14.08 15.63
C THR A 599 46.10 15.15 16.53
N ASP A 600 45.36 16.22 16.84
CA ASP A 600 45.83 17.44 17.53
C ASP A 600 46.85 18.27 16.73
N GLU A 601 47.09 17.90 15.46
CA GLU A 601 48.00 18.57 14.55
C GLU A 601 47.36 19.83 13.93
N THR A 602 48.14 20.89 13.79
CA THR A 602 47.73 22.13 13.12
C THR A 602 47.49 21.85 11.63
N VAL A 603 46.37 22.34 11.09
CA VAL A 603 45.98 22.15 9.68
C VAL A 603 45.72 23.48 9.00
N ASN A 604 45.82 23.49 7.67
CA ASN A 604 45.42 24.63 6.88
C ASN A 604 43.91 24.82 6.99
N ASP A 605 43.48 26.08 7.10
CA ASP A 605 42.08 26.42 7.12
C ASP A 605 41.44 26.07 5.77
N LEU A 606 40.43 25.20 5.76
CA LEU A 606 39.59 24.87 4.60
C LEU A 606 39.02 26.10 3.86
N LEU A 607 39.00 27.27 4.51
CA LEU A 607 38.43 28.51 4.00
C LEU A 607 39.49 29.59 3.73
N GLU A 608 40.73 29.18 3.43
CA GLU A 608 41.87 30.11 3.43
C GLU A 608 41.91 31.22 2.38
N HIS A 609 41.12 31.06 1.33
CA HIS A 609 40.99 32.03 0.26
C HIS A 609 39.78 32.97 0.43
N THR A 610 38.94 32.74 1.44
CA THR A 610 37.72 33.51 1.67
C THR A 610 37.91 34.56 2.77
N VAL A 611 37.49 35.80 2.52
CA VAL A 611 37.55 36.90 3.51
C VAL A 611 36.15 37.19 4.08
N TYR A 612 35.97 36.93 5.38
CA TYR A 612 34.68 37.07 6.07
C TYR A 612 34.50 38.46 6.70
N THR A 613 33.69 39.32 6.08
CA THR A 613 33.39 40.66 6.64
C THR A 613 31.91 40.94 6.87
N SER A 614 31.03 39.99 6.52
CA SER A 614 29.58 40.13 6.59
C SER A 614 29.01 39.43 7.83
N GLY A 615 28.49 40.22 8.77
CA GLY A 615 27.39 39.94 9.71
C GLY A 615 27.42 38.72 10.64
N SER A 616 27.79 37.53 10.15
CA SER A 616 27.57 36.24 10.81
C SER A 616 28.85 35.48 11.12
N LEU A 617 29.94 35.66 10.36
CA LEU A 617 31.26 35.11 10.68
C LEU A 617 32.27 36.26 10.72
N LEU A 618 32.93 36.41 11.85
CA LEU A 618 33.76 37.58 12.16
C LEU A 618 35.26 37.25 12.03
N ILE A 619 35.73 36.78 10.87
CA ILE A 619 37.15 36.42 10.66
C ILE A 619 37.83 37.43 9.72
N SER A 620 38.70 38.28 10.28
CA SER A 620 39.06 39.56 9.66
C SER A 620 40.33 39.57 8.80
N THR A 621 41.27 38.61 8.88
CA THR A 621 42.46 38.56 8.00
C THR A 621 43.32 37.27 8.17
N ARG A 622 43.99 36.84 7.09
CA ARG A 622 44.96 35.72 7.04
C ARG A 622 46.30 36.12 7.67
N ALA A 623 46.78 35.36 8.65
CA ALA A 623 48.12 35.49 9.22
C ALA A 623 49.09 34.46 8.63
N THR A 624 48.66 33.18 8.55
CA THR A 624 49.31 32.08 7.82
C THR A 624 48.24 31.20 7.17
N GLU A 625 48.61 30.09 6.53
CA GLU A 625 47.65 29.12 5.97
C GLU A 625 46.68 28.57 7.06
N ALA A 626 47.22 28.26 8.24
CA ALA A 626 46.47 27.74 9.40
C ALA A 626 45.95 28.80 10.39
N GLN A 627 46.46 30.03 10.37
CA GLN A 627 46.18 31.06 11.40
C GLN A 627 45.35 32.23 10.86
N ARG A 628 44.38 32.66 11.66
CA ARG A 628 43.44 33.75 11.36
C ARG A 628 43.36 34.74 12.53
N ILE A 629 42.96 35.97 12.20
CA ILE A 629 42.48 36.93 13.20
C ILE A 629 40.95 36.87 13.20
N ALA A 630 40.37 36.45 14.31
CA ALA A 630 38.94 36.45 14.53
C ALA A 630 38.53 37.62 15.42
N LYS A 631 37.51 38.36 15.02
CA LYS A 631 36.83 39.38 15.82
C LYS A 631 35.84 38.71 16.75
N THR A 632 35.67 39.33 17.91
CA THR A 632 34.86 38.82 19.02
C THR A 632 33.43 39.32 18.86
N ARG A 633 32.46 38.52 19.29
CA ARG A 633 31.07 38.97 19.35
C ARG A 633 30.91 39.95 20.51
N ILE A 634 30.19 41.05 20.27
CA ILE A 634 29.81 42.02 21.30
C ILE A 634 28.36 41.72 21.69
N SER A 635 28.15 41.18 22.88
CA SER A 635 26.81 40.89 23.39
C SER A 635 26.21 42.13 24.07
N ALA A 636 24.99 42.53 23.65
CA ALA A 636 24.21 43.57 24.32
C ALA A 636 23.78 43.16 25.75
N LEU A 637 23.72 41.85 26.04
CA LEU A 637 23.34 41.27 27.33
C LEU A 637 24.51 41.18 28.33
N ALA A 638 25.76 41.19 27.85
CA ALA A 638 26.97 41.06 28.67
C ALA A 638 27.73 42.38 28.89
N GLY A 639 27.04 43.52 28.77
CA GLY A 639 27.61 44.84 29.11
C GLY A 639 28.83 45.25 28.28
N GLU A 640 28.80 45.03 26.95
CA GLU A 640 29.91 45.33 26.02
C GLU A 640 31.21 44.54 26.27
N ALA A 641 31.17 43.42 26.99
CA ALA A 641 32.34 42.55 27.15
C ALA A 641 32.66 41.77 25.86
N SER A 642 33.94 41.78 25.48
CA SER A 642 34.47 41.02 24.36
C SER A 642 34.58 39.52 24.71
N MET A 643 34.06 38.64 23.85
CA MET A 643 33.96 37.19 24.11
C MET A 643 34.78 36.36 23.11
N PRO A 644 35.52 35.33 23.55
CA PRO A 644 36.37 34.50 22.69
C PRO A 644 35.58 33.80 21.56
N PRO A 645 36.09 33.79 20.31
CA PRO A 645 35.44 33.11 19.20
C PRO A 645 35.85 31.63 19.10
N TYR A 646 34.89 30.76 18.74
CA TYR A 646 35.11 29.32 18.58
C TYR A 646 34.50 28.86 17.25
N PHE A 647 35.32 28.29 16.37
CA PHE A 647 34.89 27.83 15.05
C PHE A 647 35.16 26.34 14.86
N ALA A 648 34.32 25.73 14.03
CA ALA A 648 34.55 24.41 13.47
C ALA A 648 34.22 24.47 11.98
N ASN A 649 35.08 23.91 11.14
CA ASN A 649 34.79 23.76 9.72
C ASN A 649 34.90 22.30 9.33
N PHE A 650 34.09 21.88 8.36
CA PHE A 650 34.16 20.54 7.80
C PHE A 650 33.67 20.54 6.35
N VAL A 651 34.09 19.54 5.59
CA VAL A 651 33.64 19.35 4.20
C VAL A 651 32.40 18.48 4.19
N THR A 652 31.35 18.91 3.49
CA THR A 652 30.21 18.07 3.14
C THR A 652 30.38 17.62 1.69
N THR A 653 30.32 16.32 1.46
CA THR A 653 30.22 15.73 0.11
C THR A 653 28.81 15.18 -0.06
N ILE A 654 28.20 15.45 -1.21
CA ILE A 654 26.81 15.09 -1.50
C ILE A 654 26.70 14.53 -2.93
N GLU A 655 25.89 13.49 -3.10
CA GLU A 655 25.56 12.83 -4.36
C GLU A 655 24.06 12.45 -4.40
N PRO A 656 23.43 12.38 -5.58
CA PRO A 656 22.09 11.83 -5.70
C PRO A 656 22.13 10.33 -5.40
N SER A 657 21.06 9.80 -4.80
CA SER A 657 20.92 8.36 -4.60
C SER A 657 19.57 7.88 -5.10
N ILE A 658 19.62 7.04 -6.14
CA ILE A 658 18.43 6.60 -6.87
C ILE A 658 18.15 5.15 -6.51
N ARG A 659 17.13 4.92 -5.67
CA ARG A 659 16.80 3.58 -5.16
C ARG A 659 15.46 3.11 -5.70
N VAL A 660 15.40 1.86 -6.13
CA VAL A 660 14.12 1.17 -6.38
C VAL A 660 13.81 0.31 -5.16
N ILE A 661 12.67 0.57 -4.52
CA ILE A 661 12.19 -0.17 -3.34
C ILE A 661 10.98 -1.04 -3.69
N GLU A 662 10.88 -2.23 -3.09
CA GLU A 662 9.71 -3.11 -3.16
C GLU A 662 8.77 -2.80 -2.01
N VAL A 663 7.63 -2.16 -2.31
CA VAL A 663 6.62 -1.79 -1.32
C VAL A 663 5.45 -2.78 -1.40
N PRO A 664 5.09 -3.47 -0.31
CA PRO A 664 3.89 -4.31 -0.28
C PRO A 664 2.64 -3.42 -0.30
N VAL A 665 1.74 -3.68 -1.26
CA VAL A 665 0.52 -2.89 -1.50
C VAL A 665 -0.68 -3.52 -0.82
N PHE A 666 -0.93 -4.80 -1.09
CA PHE A 666 -2.09 -5.52 -0.57
C PHE A 666 -1.85 -7.02 -0.60
N SER A 667 -2.52 -7.74 0.31
CA SER A 667 -2.50 -9.20 0.35
C SER A 667 -3.92 -9.70 0.63
N LYS A 668 -4.37 -10.68 -0.16
CA LYS A 668 -5.68 -11.32 0.06
C LYS A 668 -5.60 -12.81 -0.26
N THR A 669 -6.13 -13.62 0.65
CA THR A 669 -6.36 -15.06 0.44
C THR A 669 -7.82 -15.30 0.10
N LEU A 670 -8.08 -15.95 -1.03
CA LEU A 670 -9.45 -16.28 -1.45
C LEU A 670 -9.51 -17.59 -2.24
N LYS A 671 -10.73 -18.05 -2.47
CA LYS A 671 -11.04 -19.16 -3.38
C LYS A 671 -12.24 -18.82 -4.24
N VAL A 672 -12.28 -19.40 -5.43
CA VAL A 672 -13.47 -19.32 -6.29
C VAL A 672 -14.50 -20.32 -5.82
N LEU A 673 -15.74 -19.85 -5.65
CA LEU A 673 -16.92 -20.62 -5.29
C LEU A 673 -18.04 -20.29 -6.26
N ASP A 674 -18.97 -21.24 -6.42
CA ASP A 674 -20.19 -21.00 -7.19
C ASP A 674 -21.21 -20.25 -6.32
N ASN A 675 -22.15 -19.57 -6.96
CA ASN A 675 -23.23 -18.89 -6.25
C ASN A 675 -24.18 -19.94 -5.62
N PRO A 676 -24.83 -19.61 -4.50
CA PRO A 676 -25.79 -20.52 -3.88
C PRO A 676 -26.97 -20.86 -4.83
N PRO A 677 -27.41 -22.13 -4.89
CA PRO A 677 -28.61 -22.48 -5.64
C PRO A 677 -29.87 -21.82 -5.07
N ASN A 678 -30.86 -21.61 -5.94
CA ASN A 678 -32.09 -20.86 -5.65
C ASN A 678 -32.89 -21.50 -4.51
N ARG A 679 -33.84 -20.74 -3.96
CA ARG A 679 -34.76 -21.26 -2.94
C ARG A 679 -35.68 -22.36 -3.48
N LEU A 680 -36.27 -23.07 -2.53
CA LEU A 680 -37.28 -24.08 -2.78
C LEU A 680 -38.64 -23.56 -2.31
N ASN A 681 -39.67 -23.72 -3.15
CA ASN A 681 -41.05 -23.65 -2.70
C ASN A 681 -41.49 -25.03 -2.23
N VAL A 682 -41.92 -25.16 -0.97
CA VAL A 682 -42.35 -26.44 -0.40
C VAL A 682 -43.84 -26.38 -0.12
N LEU A 683 -44.61 -27.24 -0.78
CA LEU A 683 -46.05 -27.40 -0.59
C LEU A 683 -46.31 -28.65 0.26
N PRO A 684 -46.55 -28.49 1.58
CA PRO A 684 -46.83 -29.60 2.46
C PRO A 684 -48.27 -30.11 2.29
N ASN A 685 -48.44 -31.42 2.41
CA ASN A 685 -49.70 -32.13 2.36
C ASN A 685 -49.63 -33.41 3.22
N TYR A 686 -50.72 -34.17 3.32
CA TYR A 686 -50.75 -35.46 3.97
C TYR A 686 -51.49 -36.50 3.12
N ILE A 687 -51.15 -37.77 3.30
CA ILE A 687 -51.87 -38.86 2.65
C ILE A 687 -53.11 -39.18 3.51
N ASP A 688 -54.30 -39.06 2.91
CA ASP A 688 -55.58 -39.41 3.53
C ASP A 688 -55.78 -40.94 3.56
N ASP A 689 -54.90 -41.62 4.30
CA ASP A 689 -54.96 -43.05 4.56
C ASP A 689 -54.44 -43.39 5.97
N ASN A 690 -54.28 -44.68 6.27
CA ASN A 690 -53.77 -45.13 7.55
C ASN A 690 -52.24 -45.18 7.66
N SER A 691 -51.50 -44.69 6.66
CA SER A 691 -50.03 -44.78 6.62
C SER A 691 -49.31 -43.84 7.59
N GLN A 692 -49.99 -42.77 8.04
CA GLN A 692 -49.40 -41.68 8.84
C GLN A 692 -48.26 -40.96 8.11
N THR A 693 -48.51 -40.60 6.86
CA THR A 693 -47.49 -40.05 5.97
C THR A 693 -47.79 -38.59 5.65
N LEU A 694 -46.82 -37.73 5.94
CA LEU A 694 -46.74 -36.37 5.41
C LEU A 694 -46.12 -36.44 4.02
N SER A 695 -46.58 -35.57 3.13
CA SER A 695 -46.11 -35.45 1.77
C SER A 695 -45.68 -34.02 1.49
N PHE A 696 -44.60 -33.83 0.77
CA PHE A 696 -44.06 -32.51 0.46
C PHE A 696 -43.79 -32.45 -1.04
N GLU A 697 -44.49 -31.58 -1.74
CA GLU A 697 -44.17 -31.26 -3.14
C GLU A 697 -43.20 -30.09 -3.13
N VAL A 698 -42.02 -30.28 -3.71
CA VAL A 698 -40.97 -29.26 -3.71
C VAL A 698 -40.73 -28.79 -5.13
N HIS A 699 -40.68 -27.48 -5.33
CA HIS A 699 -40.38 -26.83 -6.60
C HIS A 699 -39.14 -25.96 -6.46
N TYR A 700 -38.21 -26.08 -7.39
CA TYR A 700 -37.06 -25.19 -7.52
C TYR A 700 -37.53 -23.87 -8.12
N GLU A 701 -37.28 -22.76 -7.41
CA GLU A 701 -37.78 -21.45 -7.81
C GLU A 701 -36.84 -20.72 -8.79
N ASP A 702 -37.39 -19.68 -9.41
CA ASP A 702 -36.64 -18.72 -10.21
C ASP A 702 -35.66 -17.91 -9.33
N PHE A 703 -34.58 -17.43 -9.94
CA PHE A 703 -33.59 -16.62 -9.25
C PHE A 703 -34.13 -15.26 -8.83
N PHE A 704 -33.75 -14.82 -7.64
CA PHE A 704 -34.01 -13.48 -7.14
C PHE A 704 -32.85 -13.06 -6.20
N ALA A 705 -32.46 -11.79 -6.27
CA ALA A 705 -31.34 -11.28 -5.49
C ALA A 705 -31.69 -11.26 -3.99
N MET A 706 -30.79 -11.83 -3.18
CA MET A 706 -30.97 -12.04 -1.73
C MET A 706 -29.61 -12.07 -1.02
N PRO A 707 -29.52 -11.72 0.27
CA PRO A 707 -28.31 -11.96 1.06
C PRO A 707 -27.95 -13.44 1.09
N HIS A 708 -26.66 -13.77 1.22
CA HIS A 708 -26.18 -15.16 1.25
C HIS A 708 -27.00 -16.06 2.22
N PRO A 709 -27.29 -17.35 1.88
CA PRO A 709 -28.08 -18.26 2.68
C PRO A 709 -27.69 -18.33 4.16
N ASN A 710 -28.69 -18.56 5.03
CA ASN A 710 -28.45 -18.86 6.44
C ASN A 710 -27.69 -20.20 6.58
N SER A 711 -26.81 -20.28 7.58
CA SER A 711 -26.00 -21.48 7.84
C SER A 711 -26.78 -22.50 8.68
N VAL A 712 -26.73 -23.78 8.28
CA VAL A 712 -27.31 -24.91 9.03
C VAL A 712 -26.25 -25.61 9.87
N ASP A 713 -25.05 -25.75 9.33
CA ASP A 713 -23.92 -26.42 9.97
C ASP A 713 -22.64 -25.56 9.96
N VAL A 714 -21.56 -26.05 10.60
CA VAL A 714 -20.27 -25.34 10.65
C VAL A 714 -19.65 -25.14 9.24
N PRO A 715 -19.62 -26.14 8.34
CA PRO A 715 -19.16 -25.94 6.96
C PRO A 715 -19.89 -24.84 6.19
N ASP A 716 -21.18 -24.62 6.45
CA ASP A 716 -21.92 -23.51 5.85
C ASP A 716 -21.40 -22.14 6.30
N VAL A 717 -21.06 -22.01 7.59
CA VAL A 717 -20.50 -20.77 8.14
C VAL A 717 -19.15 -20.48 7.48
N GLU A 718 -18.26 -21.48 7.43
CA GLU A 718 -16.95 -21.35 6.80
C GLU A 718 -17.07 -20.99 5.31
N ARG A 719 -18.02 -21.60 4.59
CA ARG A 719 -18.27 -21.31 3.18
C ARG A 719 -18.84 -19.90 2.99
N GLN A 720 -19.78 -19.49 3.82
CA GLN A 720 -20.36 -18.14 3.78
C GLN A 720 -19.30 -17.08 4.03
N GLU A 721 -18.48 -17.25 5.08
CA GLU A 721 -17.37 -16.33 5.39
C GLU A 721 -16.37 -16.27 4.22
N ALA A 722 -15.97 -17.42 3.68
CA ALA A 722 -15.08 -17.48 2.52
C ALA A 722 -15.67 -16.81 1.28
N TYR A 723 -16.96 -17.01 1.01
CA TYR A 723 -17.66 -16.42 -0.14
C TYR A 723 -17.76 -14.90 0.00
N LEU A 724 -18.27 -14.39 1.13
CA LEU A 724 -18.39 -12.94 1.37
C LEU A 724 -17.03 -12.24 1.38
N HIS A 725 -16.03 -12.86 2.01
CA HIS A 725 -14.65 -12.35 1.99
C HIS A 725 -14.09 -12.29 0.57
N ALA A 726 -14.32 -13.32 -0.26
CA ALA A 726 -13.80 -13.34 -1.62
C ALA A 726 -14.34 -12.20 -2.48
N TYR A 727 -15.60 -11.81 -2.31
CA TYR A 727 -16.24 -10.71 -3.06
C TYR A 727 -16.13 -9.33 -2.40
N ASP A 728 -15.52 -9.21 -1.22
CA ASP A 728 -15.50 -7.97 -0.43
C ASP A 728 -16.93 -7.48 -0.09
N TRP A 729 -17.83 -8.42 0.24
CA TRP A 729 -19.24 -8.13 0.49
C TRP A 729 -19.58 -8.08 1.98
N LEU A 730 -20.49 -7.17 2.33
CA LEU A 730 -21.11 -7.14 3.65
C LEU A 730 -22.12 -8.30 3.78
N PRO A 731 -22.40 -8.80 4.99
CA PRO A 731 -23.38 -9.87 5.18
C PRO A 731 -24.80 -9.54 4.68
N SER A 732 -25.13 -8.25 4.55
CA SER A 732 -26.41 -7.77 4.01
C SER A 732 -26.40 -7.59 2.49
N THR A 733 -25.25 -7.70 1.83
CA THR A 733 -25.15 -7.56 0.37
C THR A 733 -25.91 -8.68 -0.32
N GLU A 734 -26.77 -8.32 -1.27
CA GLU A 734 -27.53 -9.28 -2.06
C GLU A 734 -26.65 -9.93 -3.13
N VAL A 735 -26.70 -11.25 -3.20
CA VAL A 735 -26.12 -12.04 -4.29
C VAL A 735 -26.94 -11.77 -5.55
N SER A 736 -26.33 -11.12 -6.55
CA SER A 736 -27.02 -10.63 -7.75
C SER A 736 -27.04 -11.61 -8.93
N LEU A 737 -26.30 -12.71 -8.84
CA LEU A 737 -26.19 -13.72 -9.89
C LEU A 737 -26.65 -15.11 -9.39
N PRO A 738 -27.30 -15.92 -10.25
CA PRO A 738 -27.70 -17.29 -9.89
C PRO A 738 -26.51 -18.24 -9.80
N THR A 739 -26.74 -19.42 -9.21
CA THR A 739 -25.83 -20.59 -9.35
C THR A 739 -25.58 -20.88 -10.82
N VAL A 740 -24.33 -21.21 -11.15
CA VAL A 740 -23.93 -21.58 -12.50
C VAL A 740 -24.06 -23.09 -12.71
N SER A 741 -23.70 -23.90 -11.70
CA SER A 741 -23.90 -25.35 -11.77
C SER A 741 -25.35 -25.76 -11.47
N LEU A 742 -25.78 -26.90 -12.03
CA LEU A 742 -27.16 -27.38 -11.94
C LEU A 742 -27.49 -27.87 -10.52
N GLN A 743 -28.77 -27.84 -10.17
CA GLN A 743 -29.26 -28.44 -8.95
C GLN A 743 -29.11 -29.98 -8.97
N ASN A 744 -28.58 -30.55 -7.89
CA ASN A 744 -28.20 -31.96 -7.81
C ASN A 744 -29.08 -32.75 -6.83
N ALA A 745 -29.40 -32.19 -5.67
CA ALA A 745 -30.20 -32.88 -4.66
C ALA A 745 -30.97 -31.95 -3.72
N VAL A 746 -32.03 -32.48 -3.09
CA VAL A 746 -32.71 -31.85 -1.96
C VAL A 746 -32.40 -32.62 -0.69
N GLN A 747 -31.83 -31.94 0.30
CA GLN A 747 -31.60 -32.39 1.66
C GLN A 747 -32.82 -32.05 2.52
N VAL A 748 -33.30 -33.02 3.28
CA VAL A 748 -34.44 -32.86 4.19
C VAL A 748 -33.98 -33.08 5.62
N TYR A 749 -34.14 -32.08 6.47
CA TYR A 749 -33.82 -32.13 7.88
C TYR A 749 -35.10 -32.17 8.72
N ARG A 750 -35.04 -32.82 9.88
CA ARG A 750 -36.20 -32.91 10.78
C ARG A 750 -35.80 -32.99 12.25
N ILE A 751 -36.42 -32.14 13.07
CA ILE A 751 -36.32 -32.18 14.55
C ILE A 751 -37.72 -32.24 15.19
N ASP A 752 -37.78 -32.58 16.48
CA ASP A 752 -39.03 -32.71 17.24
C ASP A 752 -39.23 -31.66 18.35
N LYS A 753 -38.36 -30.65 18.37
CA LYS A 753 -38.47 -29.48 19.24
C LYS A 753 -38.46 -28.23 18.38
N LYS A 754 -39.24 -27.23 18.79
CA LYS A 754 -39.27 -25.94 18.09
C LYS A 754 -37.85 -25.35 18.05
N PRO A 755 -37.30 -25.07 16.85
CA PRO A 755 -35.98 -24.47 16.74
C PRO A 755 -36.01 -23.01 17.23
N THR A 756 -34.85 -22.57 17.68
CA THR A 756 -34.48 -21.19 18.00
C THR A 756 -33.59 -20.58 16.93
N SER A 757 -32.99 -21.41 16.08
CA SER A 757 -32.21 -20.98 14.91
C SER A 757 -32.13 -22.08 13.85
N PHE A 758 -31.69 -21.75 12.64
CA PHE A 758 -31.41 -22.75 11.59
C PHE A 758 -30.31 -23.75 11.99
N ARG A 759 -29.40 -23.36 12.91
CA ARG A 759 -28.35 -24.25 13.42
C ARG A 759 -28.87 -25.38 14.32
N ASP A 760 -30.09 -25.29 14.83
CA ASP A 760 -30.68 -26.38 15.61
C ASP A 760 -30.95 -27.64 14.76
N PHE A 761 -30.89 -27.51 13.42
CA PHE A 761 -30.94 -28.62 12.48
C PHE A 761 -29.58 -29.28 12.21
N GLU A 762 -28.50 -28.83 12.86
CA GLU A 762 -27.19 -29.46 12.76
C GLU A 762 -27.30 -30.95 13.15
N ASN A 763 -26.77 -31.83 12.30
CA ASN A 763 -26.86 -33.29 12.44
C ASN A 763 -28.31 -33.87 12.39
N ALA A 764 -29.31 -33.10 11.95
CA ALA A 764 -30.71 -33.54 11.84
C ALA A 764 -31.14 -33.95 10.41
N LEU A 765 -30.17 -34.24 9.52
CA LEU A 765 -30.43 -34.69 8.15
C LEU A 765 -31.08 -36.07 8.16
N ILE A 766 -32.29 -36.20 7.59
CA ILE A 766 -33.01 -37.48 7.54
C ILE A 766 -32.90 -38.17 6.17
N ARG A 767 -32.88 -37.40 5.07
CA ARG A 767 -32.77 -37.93 3.69
C ARG A 767 -32.15 -36.92 2.73
N THR A 768 -31.53 -37.43 1.68
CA THR A 768 -31.09 -36.68 0.50
C THR A 768 -31.73 -37.28 -0.74
N HIS A 769 -32.39 -36.45 -1.55
CA HIS A 769 -33.09 -36.87 -2.75
C HIS A 769 -32.41 -36.30 -4.00
N ASN A 770 -31.91 -37.17 -4.87
CA ASN A 770 -31.25 -36.79 -6.13
C ASN A 770 -32.25 -36.17 -7.13
N LEU A 771 -31.87 -35.08 -7.81
CA LEU A 771 -32.63 -34.38 -8.83
C LEU A 771 -32.13 -34.64 -10.26
N ASN A 772 -30.99 -35.28 -10.46
CA ASN A 772 -30.40 -35.53 -11.78
C ASN A 772 -31.31 -36.45 -12.61
N ILE A 773 -31.41 -36.15 -13.90
CA ILE A 773 -32.19 -36.94 -14.85
C ILE A 773 -31.26 -38.01 -15.48
N PRO A 774 -31.54 -39.32 -15.28
CA PRO A 774 -30.66 -40.36 -15.81
C PRO A 774 -30.50 -40.29 -17.33
N GLY A 775 -29.25 -40.12 -17.79
CA GLY A 775 -28.90 -40.10 -19.22
C GLY A 775 -29.12 -38.77 -19.95
N LEU A 776 -29.47 -37.71 -19.22
CA LEU A 776 -29.57 -36.34 -19.75
C LEU A 776 -28.73 -35.39 -18.90
N ASP A 777 -28.19 -34.37 -19.55
CA ASP A 777 -27.55 -33.24 -18.88
C ASP A 777 -28.66 -32.28 -18.40
N GLY A 778 -29.18 -32.55 -17.20
CA GLY A 778 -30.32 -31.82 -16.66
C GLY A 778 -30.82 -32.38 -15.33
N ALA A 779 -31.58 -31.55 -14.61
CA ALA A 779 -32.13 -31.86 -13.30
C ALA A 779 -33.63 -31.56 -13.22
N TYR A 780 -34.35 -32.38 -12.44
CA TYR A 780 -35.74 -32.15 -12.09
C TYR A 780 -35.88 -30.84 -11.32
N THR A 781 -36.86 -30.02 -11.72
CA THR A 781 -37.24 -28.78 -11.03
C THR A 781 -38.35 -28.99 -10.01
N SER A 782 -38.91 -30.20 -9.93
CA SER A 782 -39.90 -30.56 -8.91
C SER A 782 -39.77 -32.00 -8.46
N LYS A 783 -40.12 -32.27 -7.20
CA LYS A 783 -40.09 -33.63 -6.64
C LYS A 783 -41.04 -33.79 -5.46
N GLN A 784 -41.72 -34.95 -5.40
CA GLN A 784 -42.52 -35.34 -4.25
C GLN A 784 -41.70 -36.12 -3.23
N PHE A 785 -41.84 -35.74 -1.96
CA PHE A 785 -41.26 -36.43 -0.81
C PHE A 785 -42.35 -36.97 0.11
N TYR A 786 -41.99 -38.01 0.86
CA TYR A 786 -42.89 -38.67 1.81
C TYR A 786 -42.12 -38.98 3.09
N ASP A 787 -42.72 -38.65 4.23
CA ASP A 787 -42.17 -38.98 5.54
C ASP A 787 -43.26 -39.53 6.47
N ARG A 788 -42.94 -40.65 7.11
CA ARG A 788 -43.87 -41.32 8.04
C ARG A 788 -43.58 -40.86 9.45
N VAL A 789 -44.60 -40.34 10.12
CA VAL A 789 -44.48 -39.68 11.42
C VAL A 789 -45.46 -40.23 12.45
N GLU A 790 -45.18 -40.00 13.73
CA GLU A 790 -46.13 -40.29 14.80
C GLU A 790 -47.22 -39.21 14.82
N ALA A 791 -48.47 -39.63 15.04
CA ALA A 791 -49.58 -38.69 15.17
C ALA A 791 -49.56 -37.98 16.54
N ASN A 792 -50.12 -36.77 16.60
CA ASN A 792 -50.19 -35.89 17.76
C ASN A 792 -48.80 -35.49 18.29
N LYS A 793 -47.83 -35.38 17.38
CA LYS A 793 -46.48 -34.89 17.65
C LYS A 793 -46.12 -33.86 16.59
N LYS A 794 -45.57 -32.73 17.04
CA LYS A 794 -45.05 -31.67 16.17
C LYS A 794 -43.66 -32.03 15.66
N TYR A 795 -43.45 -31.82 14.38
CA TYR A 795 -42.17 -31.94 13.72
C TYR A 795 -41.84 -30.64 13.01
N TYR A 796 -40.56 -30.31 12.96
CA TYR A 796 -40.05 -29.14 12.26
C TYR A 796 -39.16 -29.63 11.13
N TYR A 797 -39.45 -29.19 9.91
CA TYR A 797 -38.76 -29.57 8.70
C TYR A 797 -38.03 -28.38 8.10
N LEU A 798 -36.85 -28.66 7.56
CA LEU A 798 -36.04 -27.73 6.77
C LEU A 798 -35.66 -28.43 5.47
N PHE A 799 -35.87 -27.76 4.34
CA PHE A 799 -35.55 -28.27 3.01
C PHE A 799 -34.44 -27.41 2.41
N ARG A 800 -33.40 -28.05 1.88
CA ARG A 800 -32.26 -27.36 1.29
C ARG A 800 -31.85 -28.01 -0.01
N VAL A 801 -31.73 -27.23 -1.08
CA VAL A 801 -31.17 -27.72 -2.34
C VAL A 801 -29.64 -27.66 -2.30
N THR A 802 -28.96 -28.56 -3.01
CA THR A 802 -27.53 -28.51 -3.26
C THR A 802 -27.27 -28.64 -4.76
N ASN A 803 -26.31 -27.91 -5.31
CA ASN A 803 -25.90 -28.03 -6.71
C ASN A 803 -24.88 -29.17 -6.93
N GLU A 804 -24.45 -29.39 -8.17
CA GLU A 804 -23.49 -30.44 -8.56
C GLU A 804 -22.14 -30.31 -7.86
N LEU A 805 -21.78 -29.09 -7.45
CA LEU A 805 -20.57 -28.78 -6.69
C LEU A 805 -20.77 -28.92 -5.17
N GLY A 806 -21.97 -29.29 -4.73
CA GLY A 806 -22.32 -29.46 -3.32
C GLY A 806 -22.48 -28.13 -2.57
N VAL A 807 -22.64 -27.00 -3.28
CA VAL A 807 -22.94 -25.71 -2.66
C VAL A 807 -24.39 -25.76 -2.11
N PRO A 808 -24.59 -25.44 -0.83
CA PRO A 808 -25.91 -25.39 -0.22
C PRO A 808 -26.67 -24.14 -0.69
N GLY A 809 -27.95 -24.32 -1.01
CA GLY A 809 -28.87 -23.24 -1.35
C GLY A 809 -29.55 -22.64 -0.13
N TYR A 810 -30.52 -21.78 -0.42
CA TYR A 810 -31.27 -21.02 0.58
C TYR A 810 -32.07 -21.89 1.55
N VAL A 811 -32.11 -21.45 2.80
CA VAL A 811 -32.87 -22.03 3.91
C VAL A 811 -33.51 -20.89 4.70
N ASP A 812 -34.74 -20.57 4.31
CA ASP A 812 -35.42 -19.34 4.72
C ASP A 812 -36.67 -19.64 5.56
N GLU A 813 -37.23 -20.85 5.38
CA GLU A 813 -38.47 -21.31 5.97
C GLU A 813 -38.26 -22.61 6.75
N VAL A 814 -38.77 -22.64 7.98
CA VAL A 814 -38.95 -23.86 8.77
C VAL A 814 -40.43 -24.22 8.80
N LEU A 815 -40.77 -25.40 8.31
CA LEU A 815 -42.14 -25.90 8.30
C LEU A 815 -42.43 -26.69 9.58
N GLU A 816 -43.37 -26.21 10.40
CA GLU A 816 -43.98 -27.02 11.45
C GLU A 816 -45.08 -27.88 10.83
N ALA A 817 -45.03 -29.19 11.09
CA ALA A 817 -46.02 -30.15 10.66
C ALA A 817 -46.49 -30.97 11.85
N GLU A 818 -47.81 -31.04 12.04
CA GLU A 818 -48.45 -31.89 13.03
C GLU A 818 -49.53 -32.74 12.37
N LEU A 819 -49.36 -34.07 12.41
CA LEU A 819 -50.40 -35.00 11.99
C LEU A 819 -51.32 -35.30 13.18
N ILE A 820 -52.52 -34.74 13.21
CA ILE A 820 -53.47 -34.91 14.31
C ILE A 820 -54.30 -36.17 14.09
N SER A 821 -54.50 -36.97 15.15
CA SER A 821 -55.36 -38.16 15.16
C SER A 821 -56.23 -38.18 16.41
N ASP A 822 -57.53 -37.96 16.24
CA ASP A 822 -58.53 -37.89 17.33
C ASP A 822 -59.22 -39.24 17.64
N GLY A 823 -58.81 -40.30 16.95
CA GLY A 823 -59.39 -41.64 17.06
C GLY A 823 -60.45 -41.97 16.00
N GLY A 824 -60.88 -40.98 15.19
CA GLY A 824 -61.78 -41.17 14.04
C GLY A 824 -61.24 -40.61 12.73
N TYR A 825 -60.65 -39.42 12.76
CA TYR A 825 -60.12 -38.70 11.59
C TYR A 825 -58.63 -38.36 11.78
N LYS A 826 -57.91 -38.30 10.65
CA LYS A 826 -56.52 -37.84 10.58
C LYS A 826 -56.44 -36.67 9.63
N TYR A 827 -55.81 -35.59 10.08
CA TYR A 827 -55.54 -34.41 9.24
C TYR A 827 -54.23 -33.78 9.69
N ALA A 828 -53.53 -33.11 8.77
CA ALA A 828 -52.30 -32.40 9.08
C ALA A 828 -52.55 -30.90 9.23
N VAL A 829 -51.82 -30.28 10.15
CA VAL A 829 -51.72 -28.82 10.30
C VAL A 829 -50.29 -28.43 10.00
N PHE A 830 -50.14 -27.37 9.20
CA PHE A 830 -48.85 -26.81 8.83
C PHE A 830 -48.77 -25.34 9.23
N ASP A 831 -47.59 -24.92 9.69
CA ASP A 831 -47.25 -23.53 9.97
C ASP A 831 -45.82 -23.27 9.49
N SER A 832 -45.49 -22.01 9.19
CA SER A 832 -44.20 -21.61 8.62
C SER A 832 -43.53 -20.60 9.53
N PHE A 833 -42.26 -20.85 9.87
CA PHE A 833 -41.44 -19.94 10.66
C PHE A 833 -40.28 -19.42 9.81
N PHE A 834 -40.10 -18.11 9.79
CA PHE A 834 -38.94 -17.46 9.19
C PHE A 834 -37.93 -17.06 10.28
N LYS A 835 -36.76 -16.57 9.88
CA LYS A 835 -35.67 -16.16 10.80
C LYS A 835 -36.17 -15.33 12.00
N ALA A 836 -37.02 -14.32 11.75
CA ALA A 836 -37.57 -13.45 12.78
C ALA A 836 -38.50 -14.16 13.79
N ASP A 837 -39.11 -15.27 13.41
CA ASP A 837 -40.02 -16.05 14.27
C ASP A 837 -39.27 -17.05 15.18
N LEU A 838 -38.02 -17.34 14.85
CA LEU A 838 -37.14 -18.24 15.60
C LEU A 838 -36.39 -17.52 16.73
N GLU A 839 -36.20 -16.20 16.61
CA GLU A 839 -35.48 -15.40 17.60
C GLU A 839 -36.18 -15.40 18.97
N VAL A 840 -35.53 -15.99 19.98
CA VAL A 840 -35.99 -15.93 21.36
C VAL A 840 -35.65 -14.55 21.92
N LYS A 841 -36.65 -13.69 22.08
CA LYS A 841 -36.49 -12.40 22.77
C LYS A 841 -35.94 -12.62 24.18
N HIS A 842 -34.64 -12.37 24.38
CA HIS A 842 -34.00 -12.43 25.67
C HIS A 842 -34.40 -11.20 26.51
N PHE A 843 -35.38 -11.39 27.41
CA PHE A 843 -35.63 -10.42 28.46
C PHE A 843 -34.64 -10.67 29.61
N ASN A 844 -33.62 -9.82 29.74
CA ASN A 844 -32.75 -9.84 30.91
C ASN A 844 -33.54 -9.48 32.19
N ASP A 845 -33.41 -10.28 33.24
CA ASP A 845 -34.01 -10.06 34.58
C ASP A 845 -35.54 -9.86 34.63
N ILE A 846 -36.31 -10.81 34.07
CA ILE A 846 -37.79 -10.79 34.06
C ILE A 846 -38.44 -10.79 35.47
N SER A 847 -37.66 -10.92 36.56
CA SER A 847 -38.20 -10.80 37.91
C SER A 847 -37.18 -10.30 38.94
N ARG A 848 -37.57 -9.33 39.75
CA ARG A 848 -36.80 -8.85 40.92
C ARG A 848 -37.58 -9.05 42.21
N PRO A 849 -36.99 -9.62 43.29
CA PRO A 849 -37.67 -9.77 44.57
C PRO A 849 -37.77 -8.43 45.29
N VAL A 850 -38.99 -8.05 45.69
CA VAL A 850 -39.26 -6.78 46.41
C VAL A 850 -40.02 -7.08 47.72
N LYS A 851 -39.73 -6.33 48.80
CA LYS A 851 -40.35 -6.55 50.13
C LYS A 851 -41.63 -5.75 50.36
N LYS A 852 -41.56 -4.41 50.29
CA LYS A 852 -42.68 -3.52 50.65
C LYS A 852 -42.95 -2.39 49.66
N LEU A 853 -41.91 -1.82 49.03
CA LEU A 853 -42.01 -0.68 48.12
C LEU A 853 -41.31 -1.00 46.81
N MET A 854 -41.94 -0.65 45.71
CA MET A 854 -41.39 -0.74 44.36
C MET A 854 -41.57 0.62 43.70
N GLN A 855 -40.50 1.13 43.10
CA GLN A 855 -40.53 2.30 42.24
C GLN A 855 -40.14 1.84 40.84
N VAL A 856 -40.92 2.25 39.85
CA VAL A 856 -40.63 1.99 38.44
C VAL A 856 -40.39 3.35 37.79
N THR A 857 -39.20 3.55 37.26
CA THR A 857 -38.81 4.77 36.55
C THR A 857 -38.17 4.40 35.21
N PRO A 858 -38.33 5.23 34.17
CA PRO A 858 -37.54 5.12 32.95
C PRO A 858 -36.04 5.13 33.25
N ALA A 859 -35.24 4.47 32.41
CA ALA A 859 -33.79 4.62 32.44
C ALA A 859 -33.41 6.06 32.04
N LEU A 860 -32.25 6.55 32.50
CA LEU A 860 -31.83 7.94 32.26
C LEU A 860 -31.86 8.28 30.76
N GLN A 861 -31.36 7.37 29.92
CA GLN A 861 -31.32 7.50 28.46
C GLN A 861 -32.70 7.66 27.84
N GLN A 862 -33.78 7.16 28.46
CA GLN A 862 -35.14 7.33 27.96
C GLN A 862 -35.66 8.76 28.16
N SER A 863 -35.07 9.50 29.11
CA SER A 863 -35.50 10.85 29.52
C SER A 863 -34.50 11.96 29.19
N MET A 864 -33.38 11.66 28.53
CA MET A 864 -32.41 12.69 28.12
C MET A 864 -33.00 13.55 26.99
N LEU A 865 -32.79 14.86 27.05
CA LEU A 865 -33.23 15.79 26.01
C LEU A 865 -32.19 15.83 24.90
N ILE A 866 -32.65 15.82 23.65
CA ILE A 866 -31.84 16.08 22.45
C ILE A 866 -32.34 17.40 21.87
N ASP A 867 -31.44 18.38 21.82
CA ASP A 867 -31.72 19.79 21.50
C ASP A 867 -30.95 20.27 20.26
N THR A 868 -30.40 19.35 19.45
CA THR A 868 -29.59 19.65 18.27
C THR A 868 -30.36 20.44 17.20
N THR A 869 -31.68 20.34 17.20
CA THR A 869 -32.60 21.07 16.30
C THR A 869 -33.28 22.27 16.96
N ALA A 870 -32.98 22.58 18.22
CA ALA A 870 -33.59 23.68 18.95
C ALA A 870 -32.88 25.01 18.66
N ASP A 871 -33.64 26.05 18.30
CA ASP A 871 -33.11 27.41 18.12
C ASP A 871 -33.13 28.18 19.45
N TYR A 872 -31.94 28.36 20.03
CA TYR A 872 -31.75 29.07 21.30
C TYR A 872 -32.00 30.59 21.25
N SER A 873 -32.20 31.17 20.05
CA SER A 873 -32.56 32.57 19.88
C SER A 873 -34.06 32.84 20.04
N GLU A 874 -34.88 31.78 19.99
CA GLU A 874 -36.34 31.83 20.09
C GLU A 874 -36.84 31.51 21.50
N THR A 875 -38.13 31.76 21.77
CA THR A 875 -38.71 31.45 23.07
C THR A 875 -38.73 29.94 23.34
N ALA A 876 -38.47 29.52 24.58
CA ALA A 876 -38.54 28.10 24.96
C ALA A 876 -39.91 27.44 24.62
N GLN A 877 -40.98 28.24 24.62
CA GLN A 877 -42.32 27.79 24.24
C GLN A 877 -42.44 27.45 22.74
N SER A 878 -41.81 28.22 21.85
CA SER A 878 -41.86 27.95 20.40
C SER A 878 -40.94 26.80 19.99
N GLN A 879 -39.97 26.43 20.83
CA GLN A 879 -39.01 25.36 20.54
C GLN A 879 -39.37 24.00 21.16
N LEU A 880 -40.48 23.89 21.90
CA LEU A 880 -40.87 22.66 22.61
C LEU A 880 -41.12 21.46 21.66
N GLU A 881 -41.56 21.71 20.43
CA GLU A 881 -41.76 20.66 19.43
C GLU A 881 -40.45 20.20 18.78
N ASN A 882 -39.41 21.05 18.81
CA ASN A 882 -38.09 20.81 18.20
C ASN A 882 -37.12 20.10 19.16
N ILE A 883 -37.60 19.70 20.35
CA ILE A 883 -36.84 18.94 21.35
C ILE A 883 -37.33 17.49 21.35
N GLU A 884 -36.40 16.56 21.14
CA GLU A 884 -36.66 15.14 21.24
C GLU A 884 -36.32 14.63 22.66
N VAL A 885 -37.03 13.58 23.11
CA VAL A 885 -36.87 13.02 24.46
C VAL A 885 -36.48 11.55 24.38
N GLY A 886 -35.22 11.28 24.69
CA GLY A 886 -34.62 9.97 24.84
C GLY A 886 -33.54 9.70 23.79
N THR A 887 -32.39 9.16 24.23
CA THR A 887 -31.24 8.76 23.40
C THR A 887 -31.12 7.24 23.25
N ALA A 888 -32.11 6.49 23.73
CA ALA A 888 -32.11 5.03 23.64
C ALA A 888 -32.55 4.56 22.25
N ALA A 889 -31.94 3.46 21.76
CA ALA A 889 -32.27 2.85 20.47
C ALA A 889 -33.77 2.48 20.33
N GLU A 890 -34.41 2.08 21.44
CA GLU A 890 -35.86 1.92 21.51
C GLU A 890 -36.47 2.80 22.60
N LEU A 891 -37.33 3.74 22.21
CA LEU A 891 -38.04 4.63 23.13
C LEU A 891 -39.28 3.98 23.75
N ILE A 892 -39.57 4.33 25.01
CA ILE A 892 -40.71 3.79 25.78
C ILE A 892 -42.01 4.58 25.65
N TRP A 893 -41.97 5.76 25.04
CA TRP A 893 -43.13 6.67 24.96
C TRP A 893 -44.26 6.10 24.10
N GLY A 894 -45.50 6.21 24.56
CA GLY A 894 -46.70 5.62 23.93
C GLY A 894 -46.84 4.11 24.12
N ARG A 895 -45.84 3.43 24.70
CA ARG A 895 -45.86 1.97 24.90
C ARG A 895 -46.44 1.60 26.27
N THR A 896 -47.12 0.45 26.32
CA THR A 896 -47.69 -0.11 27.55
C THR A 896 -46.95 -1.36 27.98
N PHE A 897 -46.45 -1.35 29.22
CA PHE A 897 -45.71 -2.45 29.83
C PHE A 897 -46.57 -3.16 30.87
N LYS A 898 -46.54 -4.49 30.86
CA LYS A 898 -47.28 -5.30 31.84
C LYS A 898 -46.34 -5.83 32.92
N LEU A 899 -46.48 -5.32 34.14
CA LEU A 899 -45.74 -5.78 35.31
C LEU A 899 -46.60 -6.74 36.13
N ARG A 900 -46.13 -7.97 36.33
CA ARG A 900 -46.81 -8.98 37.15
C ARG A 900 -46.16 -9.12 38.52
N LEU A 901 -46.89 -8.76 39.57
CA LEU A 901 -46.49 -8.96 40.96
C LEU A 901 -47.03 -10.30 41.45
N THR A 902 -46.16 -11.19 41.92
CA THR A 902 -46.55 -12.50 42.48
C THR A 902 -46.19 -12.56 43.96
N SER A 903 -47.18 -12.80 44.83
CA SER A 903 -46.97 -13.00 46.26
C SER A 903 -46.20 -14.30 46.50
N LYS A 904 -44.99 -14.22 47.07
CA LYS A 904 -44.21 -15.41 47.44
C LYS A 904 -44.87 -16.23 48.56
N LYS A 905 -45.71 -15.63 49.39
CA LYS A 905 -46.39 -16.30 50.51
C LYS A 905 -47.70 -16.99 50.11
N THR A 906 -48.43 -16.43 49.14
CA THR A 906 -49.78 -16.89 48.80
C THR A 906 -49.97 -17.29 47.34
N GLY A 907 -48.96 -17.10 46.47
CA GLY A 907 -49.02 -17.40 45.04
C GLY A 907 -49.93 -16.49 44.21
N LYS A 908 -50.72 -15.61 44.87
CA LYS A 908 -51.63 -14.67 44.21
C LYS A 908 -50.86 -13.68 43.33
N LYS A 909 -51.42 -13.36 42.16
CA LYS A 909 -50.81 -12.51 41.15
C LYS A 909 -51.65 -11.24 40.95
N ILE A 910 -50.97 -10.11 40.76
CA ILE A 910 -51.56 -8.83 40.36
C ILE A 910 -50.82 -8.36 39.12
N ASP A 911 -51.55 -7.98 38.09
CA ASP A 911 -50.98 -7.41 36.87
C ASP A 911 -51.23 -5.90 36.85
N LEU A 912 -50.16 -5.13 36.62
CA LEU A 912 -50.19 -3.68 36.45
C LEU A 912 -49.81 -3.37 35.01
N ASN A 913 -50.66 -2.63 34.31
CA ASN A 913 -50.33 -2.09 32.99
C ASN A 913 -49.84 -0.66 33.18
N LEU A 914 -48.61 -0.38 32.74
CA LEU A 914 -47.91 0.89 32.87
C LEU A 914 -47.72 1.48 31.48
N THR A 915 -48.41 2.56 31.17
CA THR A 915 -48.23 3.29 29.91
C THR A 915 -47.40 4.53 30.16
N TYR A 916 -46.30 4.71 29.43
CA TYR A 916 -45.48 5.92 29.51
C TYR A 916 -45.93 6.90 28.43
N ASN A 917 -46.53 8.01 28.83
CA ASN A 917 -46.94 9.06 27.90
C ASN A 917 -46.02 10.27 28.07
N LEU A 918 -45.56 10.82 26.94
CA LEU A 918 -44.91 12.11 26.93
C LEU A 918 -46.00 13.19 26.97
N ASN A 919 -46.06 13.98 28.04
CA ASN A 919 -46.96 15.12 28.07
C ASN A 919 -46.17 16.38 27.67
N ARG A 920 -46.61 17.05 26.60
CA ARG A 920 -46.05 18.32 26.12
C ARG A 920 -46.91 19.54 26.49
N ASP A 921 -47.91 19.36 27.36
CA ASP A 921 -48.72 20.46 27.85
C ASP A 921 -47.91 21.36 28.80
N LEU A 922 -47.97 22.68 28.58
CA LEU A 922 -47.51 23.67 29.54
C LEU A 922 -48.39 23.58 30.79
N SER A 923 -47.83 23.13 31.92
CA SER A 923 -48.53 23.18 33.20
C SER A 923 -48.90 24.63 33.52
N SER A 924 -50.17 24.87 33.82
CA SER A 924 -50.68 26.18 34.26
C SER A 924 -50.46 26.42 35.76
N GLU A 925 -49.29 26.03 36.27
CA GLU A 925 -48.83 26.32 37.65
C GLU A 925 -47.79 27.43 37.67
#